data_AF-A0A2S5CRL9-F1
#
_entry.id   AF-A0A2S5CRL9-F1
#
_cell.length_a   1.000
_cell.length_b   1.000
_cell.length_c   1.000
_cell.angle_alpha   90.00
_cell.angle_beta   90.00
_cell.angle_gamma   90.00
#
_symmetry.space_group_name_H-M   'P 1'
#
loop_
_entity.id
_entity.type
_entity.pdbx_description
1 polymer ?
#
loop_
_entity_poly.entity_id
_entity_poly.type
_entity_poly.pdbx_seq_one_letter_code
_entity_poly.pdbx_strand_id
1 'polypeptide(L)'
;MNNIAFHSIPAYRQLKKLRTALAIAQGCVLLSALQREIESTVSQDQAKRVTYLTELFSRIHREIFFDWKDQATVSHRPGNMPDAAKRKLFRETIERLVLDGDDNKDTAIFDNNGFVIQTDNIAERLSVFYQKMRAVRPFTYGNRITLDLFMVALGKLPAFKAVYEQGIDFRRLAKNAPWALHHEDSHLADISQAFRQALDPLRSRCLQNSANGYGKWPENKKFVLGIPFLSHRTPDGIDCLVTVNGGLVPLSSIREELFLPGKQFADYPLSLSERVIDYLPDTEALRPPHATEIDGISIAASGLAPLFCLDVNILSGLRAPGHTELVELIKQCAGEGVTIYNLAHNEILKSELLQAAEGDERLYRGVEIAYERVSRMTQKLENARKRIFEGKTPAAQPKLFMSMGGAGSGKTAVEEIATAQCGANFVIASLDEFRKLSDLYTVLTAASHHSDDYVFVEPFANRLRGVVSQYARALQINLLYDGTGIPYKPRYADIIDSFKTAGFHTQITAVDAFIVKPEGREDELPRSAVISSVKDRFAKTGRALPWVVTVDKHIRAPGSFLAALQHHALAKLSLFANDGERDKHYLVAESFICTDDQVRALHRHQTAGSLAGHLRDIMFYHADSVLKNLANHNPDTIAALISRNPGFDESNVAYQIYHSSHGNRVLVIYNARRMVDFVEKRQLNPNASGEEGLLHKPEALAFHVDPSAQEPWMTRLQD
;
A
#
# COMPACT_ATOMS: atom_id res chain seq x y z
N MET A 1 26.92 -16.70 -29.50
CA MET A 1 25.81 -17.15 -30.36
C MET A 1 24.67 -17.59 -29.47
N ASN A 2 23.52 -16.88 -29.49
CA ASN A 2 22.20 -17.28 -28.91
C ASN A 2 21.12 -16.17 -29.01
N ASN A 3 21.43 -14.98 -29.53
CA ASN A 3 20.45 -13.87 -29.59
C ASN A 3 19.33 -14.05 -30.64
N ILE A 4 19.48 -14.94 -31.63
CA ILE A 4 18.50 -15.10 -32.72
C ILE A 4 17.25 -15.87 -32.25
N ALA A 5 17.36 -16.74 -31.24
CA ALA A 5 16.26 -17.60 -30.78
C ALA A 5 15.24 -16.90 -29.85
N PHE A 6 15.56 -15.75 -29.26
CA PHE A 6 14.63 -15.07 -28.33
C PHE A 6 13.57 -14.22 -29.05
N HIS A 7 13.87 -13.75 -30.27
CA HIS A 7 12.95 -12.97 -31.08
C HIS A 7 11.80 -13.80 -31.68
N SER A 8 11.86 -15.13 -31.61
CA SER A 8 10.80 -16.03 -32.06
C SER A 8 9.73 -16.31 -31.00
N ILE A 9 9.90 -15.85 -29.76
CA ILE A 9 8.87 -16.01 -28.72
C ILE A 9 7.74 -15.00 -28.99
N PRO A 10 6.48 -15.43 -29.19
CA PRO A 10 5.38 -14.52 -29.52
C PRO A 10 5.18 -13.38 -28.50
N ALA A 11 5.34 -13.67 -27.21
CA ALA A 11 5.22 -12.69 -26.13
C ALA A 11 6.46 -11.79 -25.90
N TYR A 12 7.52 -11.90 -26.71
CA TYR A 12 8.81 -11.27 -26.40
C TYR A 12 8.72 -9.75 -26.09
N ARG A 13 7.92 -9.00 -26.87
CA ARG A 13 7.72 -7.57 -26.65
C ARG A 13 7.09 -7.28 -25.29
N GLN A 14 6.11 -8.08 -24.88
CA GLN A 14 5.34 -7.93 -23.65
C GLN A 14 6.17 -8.37 -22.45
N LEU A 15 6.94 -9.46 -22.58
CA LEU A 15 7.93 -9.88 -21.59
C LEU A 15 9.00 -8.81 -21.36
N LYS A 16 9.47 -8.15 -22.44
CA LYS A 16 10.41 -7.02 -22.32
C LYS A 16 9.79 -5.85 -21.55
N LYS A 17 8.53 -5.49 -21.82
CA LYS A 17 7.80 -4.46 -21.06
C LYS A 17 7.68 -4.84 -19.58
N LEU A 18 7.25 -6.06 -19.27
CA LEU A 18 7.12 -6.57 -17.90
C LEU A 18 8.45 -6.53 -17.14
N ARG A 19 9.54 -7.02 -17.75
CA ARG A 19 10.88 -6.93 -17.17
C ARG A 19 11.28 -5.49 -16.84
N THR A 20 11.03 -4.57 -17.76
CA THR A 20 11.35 -3.15 -17.58
C THR A 20 10.52 -2.52 -16.46
N ALA A 21 9.22 -2.77 -16.43
CA ALA A 21 8.32 -2.24 -15.38
C ALA A 21 8.74 -2.73 -13.98
N LEU A 22 9.05 -4.03 -13.84
CA LEU A 22 9.58 -4.60 -12.60
C LEU A 22 10.92 -3.95 -12.20
N ALA A 23 11.82 -3.76 -13.16
CA ALA A 23 13.12 -3.15 -12.90
C ALA A 23 13.04 -1.69 -12.48
N ILE A 24 12.14 -0.91 -13.07
CA ILE A 24 11.88 0.48 -12.64
C ILE A 24 11.29 0.49 -11.23
N ALA A 25 10.31 -0.38 -10.96
CA ALA A 25 9.70 -0.51 -9.64
C ALA A 25 10.72 -0.86 -8.54
N GLN A 26 11.66 -1.77 -8.83
CA GLN A 26 12.76 -2.10 -7.91
C GLN A 26 13.79 -0.95 -7.84
N GLY A 27 14.08 -0.28 -8.95
CA GLY A 27 14.98 0.87 -9.01
C GLY A 27 14.55 2.02 -8.10
N CYS A 28 13.24 2.31 -8.01
CA CYS A 28 12.73 3.31 -7.08
C CYS A 28 13.02 2.96 -5.61
N VAL A 29 12.93 1.69 -5.23
CA VAL A 29 13.25 1.23 -3.87
C VAL A 29 14.75 1.28 -3.62
N LEU A 30 15.52 0.75 -4.58
CA LEU A 30 16.96 0.67 -4.50
C LEU A 30 17.60 2.06 -4.39
N LEU A 31 17.16 3.03 -5.18
CA LEU A 31 17.73 4.38 -5.15
C LEU A 31 17.59 5.01 -3.75
N SER A 32 16.43 4.86 -3.11
CA SER A 32 16.21 5.34 -1.73
C SER A 32 17.05 4.57 -0.70
N ALA A 33 17.27 3.26 -0.89
CA ALA A 33 18.13 2.46 -0.02
C ALA A 33 19.60 2.87 -0.14
N LEU A 34 20.10 2.98 -1.38
CA LEU A 34 21.46 3.44 -1.68
C LEU A 34 21.72 4.81 -1.07
N GLN A 35 20.78 5.76 -1.18
CA GLN A 35 20.94 7.09 -0.56
C GLN A 35 21.22 7.02 0.95
N ARG A 36 20.52 6.15 1.69
CA ARG A 36 20.71 5.97 3.14
C ARG A 36 22.03 5.27 3.48
N GLU A 37 22.44 4.29 2.67
CA GLU A 37 23.70 3.56 2.89
C GLU A 37 24.92 4.42 2.59
N ILE A 38 24.83 5.26 1.55
CA ILE A 38 25.90 6.10 1.04
C ILE A 38 26.37 7.15 2.07
N GLU A 39 25.51 7.58 3.01
CA GLU A 39 25.87 8.47 4.13
C GLU A 39 26.93 7.87 5.08
N SER A 40 27.13 6.55 5.03
CA SER A 40 28.11 5.82 5.87
C SER A 40 29.41 5.46 5.17
N THR A 41 29.56 5.74 3.87
CA THR A 41 30.68 5.21 3.05
C THR A 41 31.71 6.30 2.71
N VAL A 42 32.81 6.36 3.47
CA VAL A 42 34.02 7.15 3.12
C VAL A 42 35.12 6.18 2.70
N SER A 43 35.65 6.34 1.48
CA SER A 43 36.77 5.54 0.97
C SER A 43 37.88 6.47 0.46
N GLN A 44 39.13 6.19 0.84
CA GLN A 44 40.29 7.07 0.71
C GLN A 44 41.39 6.53 -0.25
N ASP A 45 41.04 5.67 -1.22
CA ASP A 45 42.01 5.02 -2.12
C ASP A 45 41.43 4.75 -3.52
N GLN A 46 42.19 5.06 -4.59
CA GLN A 46 41.87 4.82 -6.00
C GLN A 46 41.41 3.38 -6.28
N ALA A 47 42.15 2.37 -5.82
CA ALA A 47 41.81 0.98 -6.09
C ALA A 47 40.48 0.57 -5.42
N LYS A 48 40.24 1.10 -4.22
CA LYS A 48 38.98 0.91 -3.50
C LYS A 48 37.83 1.65 -4.19
N ARG A 49 38.06 2.83 -4.76
CA ARG A 49 37.04 3.59 -5.51
C ARG A 49 36.60 2.84 -6.77
N VAL A 50 37.54 2.33 -7.57
CA VAL A 50 37.25 1.53 -8.77
C VAL A 50 36.47 0.26 -8.39
N THR A 51 36.89 -0.43 -7.33
CA THR A 51 36.22 -1.63 -6.82
C THR A 51 34.80 -1.31 -6.39
N TYR A 52 34.61 -0.25 -5.61
CA TYR A 52 33.29 0.20 -5.17
C TYR A 52 32.35 0.52 -6.35
N LEU A 53 32.82 1.27 -7.35
CA LEU A 53 31.99 1.62 -8.52
C LEU A 53 31.62 0.39 -9.36
N THR A 54 32.55 -0.56 -9.48
CA THR A 54 32.32 -1.86 -10.13
C THR A 54 31.25 -2.68 -9.41
N GLU A 55 31.35 -2.77 -8.09
CA GLU A 55 30.38 -3.46 -7.24
C GLU A 55 29.02 -2.77 -7.27
N LEU A 56 28.97 -1.44 -7.22
CA LEU A 56 27.75 -0.65 -7.29
C LEU A 56 27.00 -0.92 -8.60
N PHE A 57 27.67 -0.87 -9.75
CA PHE A 57 27.05 -1.15 -11.06
C PHE A 57 26.48 -2.58 -11.13
N SER A 58 27.25 -3.56 -10.64
CA SER A 58 26.85 -4.97 -10.62
C SER A 58 25.69 -5.21 -9.64
N ARG A 59 25.71 -4.57 -8.47
CA ARG A 59 24.66 -4.60 -7.46
C ARG A 59 23.36 -4.00 -8.00
N ILE A 60 23.42 -2.86 -8.67
CA ILE A 60 22.26 -2.23 -9.29
C ILE A 60 21.57 -3.22 -10.24
N HIS A 61 22.30 -3.82 -11.18
CA HIS A 61 21.71 -4.80 -12.09
C HIS A 61 21.15 -6.02 -11.34
N ARG A 62 21.86 -6.51 -10.31
CA ARG A 62 21.42 -7.67 -9.53
C ARG A 62 20.07 -7.43 -8.85
N GLU A 63 19.90 -6.27 -8.23
CA GLU A 63 18.73 -5.94 -7.44
C GLU A 63 17.53 -5.54 -8.31
N ILE A 64 17.72 -4.69 -9.32
CA ILE A 64 16.59 -4.25 -10.15
C ILE A 64 16.04 -5.38 -11.03
N PHE A 65 16.85 -6.39 -11.39
CA PHE A 65 16.40 -7.54 -12.17
C PHE A 65 16.18 -8.81 -11.33
N PHE A 66 16.07 -8.69 -10.00
CA PHE A 66 15.84 -9.82 -9.10
C PHE A 66 14.59 -10.64 -9.48
N ASP A 67 13.49 -9.95 -9.80
CA ASP A 67 12.20 -10.57 -10.18
C ASP A 67 12.22 -11.25 -11.57
N TRP A 68 13.32 -11.11 -12.32
CA TRP A 68 13.49 -11.66 -13.66
C TRP A 68 14.55 -12.77 -13.73
N LYS A 69 15.18 -13.16 -12.62
CA LYS A 69 16.40 -14.00 -12.62
C LYS A 69 16.24 -15.43 -13.17
N ASP A 70 15.01 -15.96 -13.16
CA ASP A 70 14.70 -17.37 -13.46
C ASP A 70 13.75 -17.53 -14.67
N GLN A 71 13.78 -16.57 -15.61
CA GLN A 71 12.93 -16.57 -16.80
C GLN A 71 13.53 -17.39 -17.95
N ALA A 72 12.71 -17.98 -18.82
CA ALA A 72 13.20 -18.71 -19.99
C ALA A 72 14.03 -17.83 -20.95
N THR A 73 13.78 -16.51 -20.94
CA THR A 73 14.50 -15.53 -21.76
C THR A 73 15.85 -15.09 -21.16
N VAL A 74 16.27 -15.63 -20.02
CA VAL A 74 17.48 -15.20 -19.30
C VAL A 74 18.67 -16.04 -19.71
N SER A 75 19.74 -15.36 -20.13
CA SER A 75 21.01 -15.99 -20.49
C SER A 75 22.11 -15.88 -19.42
N HIS A 76 21.87 -15.16 -18.32
CA HIS A 76 22.78 -15.09 -17.16
C HIS A 76 22.06 -14.61 -15.89
N ARG A 77 22.61 -14.97 -14.73
CA ARG A 77 22.17 -14.44 -13.44
C ARG A 77 22.31 -12.90 -13.40
N PRO A 78 21.33 -12.15 -12.85
CA PRO A 78 21.45 -10.72 -12.66
C PRO A 78 22.75 -10.33 -11.92
N GLY A 79 23.43 -9.28 -12.40
CA GLY A 79 24.69 -8.79 -11.84
C GLY A 79 25.92 -9.55 -12.34
N ASN A 80 25.76 -10.72 -12.97
CA ASN A 80 26.87 -11.41 -13.61
C ASN A 80 27.06 -10.92 -15.05
N MET A 81 28.29 -10.59 -15.42
CA MET A 81 28.67 -10.17 -16.77
C MET A 81 29.27 -11.39 -17.50
N PRO A 82 28.56 -12.03 -18.43
CA PRO A 82 28.97 -13.36 -18.93
C PRO A 82 30.19 -13.30 -19.86
N ASP A 83 30.35 -12.23 -20.63
CA ASP A 83 31.40 -12.08 -21.65
C ASP A 83 32.69 -11.50 -21.05
N ALA A 84 33.80 -12.25 -21.15
CA ALA A 84 35.09 -11.87 -20.57
C ALA A 84 35.70 -10.61 -21.21
N ALA A 85 35.56 -10.43 -22.52
CA ALA A 85 36.08 -9.26 -23.22
C ALA A 85 35.29 -8.00 -22.81
N LYS A 86 33.96 -8.12 -22.74
CA LYS A 86 33.12 -7.03 -22.25
C LYS A 86 33.35 -6.70 -20.78
N ARG A 87 33.60 -7.71 -19.93
CA ARG A 87 34.00 -7.50 -18.52
C ARG A 87 35.28 -6.69 -18.40
N LYS A 88 36.29 -7.00 -19.22
CA LYS A 88 37.54 -6.26 -19.25
C LYS A 88 37.31 -4.81 -19.68
N LEU A 89 36.61 -4.59 -20.80
CA LEU A 89 36.28 -3.24 -21.29
C LEU A 89 35.42 -2.44 -20.29
N PHE A 90 34.49 -3.10 -19.60
CA PHE A 90 33.70 -2.51 -18.52
C PHE A 90 34.60 -1.98 -17.41
N ARG A 91 35.52 -2.81 -16.93
CA ARG A 91 36.44 -2.46 -15.86
C ARG A 91 37.36 -1.30 -16.25
N GLU A 92 37.96 -1.36 -17.44
CA GLU A 92 38.77 -0.27 -18.00
C GLU A 92 37.97 1.03 -18.14
N THR A 93 36.67 0.94 -18.45
CA THR A 93 35.79 2.11 -18.55
C THR A 93 35.46 2.70 -17.17
N ILE A 94 35.29 1.87 -16.13
CA ILE A 94 35.11 2.32 -14.74
C ILE A 94 36.40 2.94 -14.18
N GLU A 95 37.56 2.33 -14.47
CA GLU A 95 38.89 2.83 -14.07
C GLU A 95 39.11 4.27 -14.56
N ARG A 96 38.66 4.59 -15.78
CA ARG A 96 38.73 5.94 -16.34
C ARG A 96 37.97 7.02 -15.56
N LEU A 97 37.07 6.66 -14.65
CA LEU A 97 36.42 7.62 -13.76
C LEU A 97 37.35 8.13 -12.66
N VAL A 98 38.45 7.44 -12.37
CA VAL A 98 39.41 7.81 -11.33
C VAL A 98 40.73 8.20 -11.99
N LEU A 99 41.29 9.33 -11.58
CA LEU A 99 42.51 9.88 -12.13
C LEU A 99 43.66 8.86 -12.02
N ASP A 100 44.42 8.73 -13.09
CA ASP A 100 45.60 7.87 -13.20
C ASP A 100 46.69 8.63 -13.96
N GLY A 101 47.37 9.53 -13.24
CA GLY A 101 48.34 10.45 -13.84
C GLY A 101 47.73 11.38 -14.89
N ASP A 102 48.47 11.65 -15.96
CA ASP A 102 48.02 12.49 -17.09
C ASP A 102 47.24 11.68 -18.16
N ASP A 103 47.24 10.36 -18.09
CA ASP A 103 46.70 9.47 -19.15
C ASP A 103 45.18 9.58 -19.35
N ASN A 104 44.44 9.98 -18.31
CA ASN A 104 42.98 10.09 -18.36
C ASN A 104 42.43 11.39 -17.75
N LYS A 105 43.28 12.41 -17.60
CA LYS A 105 42.96 13.69 -16.96
C LYS A 105 41.71 14.37 -17.49
N ASP A 106 41.42 14.21 -18.78
CA ASP A 106 40.25 14.78 -19.47
C ASP A 106 38.96 13.94 -19.32
N THR A 107 39.02 12.80 -18.64
CA THR A 107 37.89 11.88 -18.46
C THR A 107 37.62 11.50 -17.00
N ALA A 108 38.62 11.61 -16.13
CA ALA A 108 38.48 11.32 -14.70
C ALA A 108 37.51 12.27 -14.00
N ILE A 109 36.68 11.76 -13.10
CA ILE A 109 35.80 12.56 -12.25
C ILE A 109 36.21 12.48 -10.77
N PHE A 110 37.01 11.48 -10.39
CA PHE A 110 37.63 11.36 -9.08
C PHE A 110 39.14 11.55 -9.18
N ASP A 111 39.78 12.12 -8.16
CA ASP A 111 41.23 12.12 -8.01
C ASP A 111 41.75 10.78 -7.43
N ASN A 112 43.07 10.65 -7.28
CA ASN A 112 43.71 9.43 -6.76
C ASN A 112 43.33 9.14 -5.29
N ASN A 113 42.85 10.15 -4.57
CA ASN A 113 42.39 10.03 -3.18
C ASN A 113 40.89 9.70 -3.11
N GLY A 114 40.21 9.63 -4.26
CA GLY A 114 38.79 9.33 -4.37
C GLY A 114 37.86 10.51 -4.09
N PHE A 115 38.37 11.75 -4.07
CA PHE A 115 37.57 12.98 -4.06
C PHE A 115 37.12 13.34 -5.47
N VAL A 116 35.99 14.05 -5.59
CA VAL A 116 35.52 14.49 -6.90
C VAL A 116 36.30 15.72 -7.36
N ILE A 117 36.67 15.75 -8.64
CA ILE A 117 37.40 16.84 -9.27
C ILE A 117 36.40 17.93 -9.68
N GLN A 118 36.59 19.14 -9.16
CA GLN A 118 35.86 20.33 -9.62
C GLN A 118 36.40 20.77 -10.98
N THR A 119 35.54 20.84 -12.00
CA THR A 119 35.93 21.21 -13.36
C THR A 119 34.74 21.70 -14.16
N ASP A 120 34.99 22.64 -15.09
CA ASP A 120 33.95 23.21 -15.93
C ASP A 120 33.41 22.21 -16.98
N ASN A 121 34.18 21.18 -17.31
CA ASN A 121 33.84 20.19 -18.33
C ASN A 121 33.27 18.87 -17.77
N ILE A 122 32.69 18.89 -16.55
CA ILE A 122 32.17 17.68 -15.89
C ILE A 122 31.13 16.95 -16.76
N ALA A 123 30.27 17.68 -17.48
CA ALA A 123 29.26 17.09 -18.35
C ALA A 123 29.88 16.30 -19.51
N GLU A 124 30.97 16.81 -20.09
CA GLU A 124 31.74 16.15 -21.14
C GLU A 124 32.35 14.86 -20.60
N ARG A 125 32.98 14.89 -19.41
CA ARG A 125 33.56 13.69 -18.79
C ARG A 125 32.52 12.59 -18.56
N LEU A 126 31.36 12.96 -18.00
CA LEU A 126 30.23 12.05 -17.79
C LEU A 126 29.69 11.51 -19.13
N SER A 127 29.62 12.35 -20.17
CA SER A 127 29.15 11.94 -21.50
C SER A 127 30.07 10.92 -22.17
N VAL A 128 31.39 11.10 -22.04
CA VAL A 128 32.40 10.15 -22.56
C VAL A 128 32.26 8.80 -21.87
N PHE A 129 32.13 8.80 -20.53
CA PHE A 129 31.89 7.57 -19.78
C PHE A 129 30.59 6.89 -20.22
N TYR A 130 29.50 7.65 -20.26
CA TYR A 130 28.17 7.13 -20.58
C TYR A 130 28.12 6.54 -22.00
N GLN A 131 28.66 7.24 -23.00
CA GLN A 131 28.74 6.74 -24.39
C GLN A 131 29.57 5.45 -24.48
N LYS A 132 30.74 5.40 -23.82
CA LYS A 132 31.58 4.18 -23.79
C LYS A 132 30.83 3.02 -23.12
N MET A 133 30.23 3.25 -21.96
CA MET A 133 29.50 2.21 -21.23
C MET A 133 28.29 1.68 -22.01
N ARG A 134 27.60 2.56 -22.75
CA ARG A 134 26.53 2.18 -23.70
C ARG A 134 27.00 1.26 -24.81
N ALA A 135 28.25 1.40 -25.27
CA ALA A 135 28.84 0.51 -26.27
C ALA A 135 29.28 -0.83 -25.67
N VAL A 136 29.86 -0.83 -24.46
CA VAL A 136 30.36 -2.04 -23.79
C VAL A 136 29.23 -3.05 -23.56
N ARG A 137 28.07 -2.59 -23.05
CA ARG A 137 26.90 -3.43 -22.73
C ARG A 137 27.30 -4.71 -21.97
N PRO A 138 27.81 -4.58 -20.73
CA PRO A 138 28.40 -5.70 -19.98
C PRO A 138 27.42 -6.84 -19.68
N PHE A 139 26.12 -6.57 -19.69
CA PHE A 139 25.06 -7.55 -19.50
C PHE A 139 24.38 -7.89 -20.84
N THR A 140 23.69 -9.03 -20.92
CA THR A 140 22.93 -9.38 -22.14
C THR A 140 21.59 -8.65 -22.22
N TYR A 141 21.05 -8.20 -21.09
CA TYR A 141 19.83 -7.40 -20.99
C TYR A 141 20.01 -6.27 -19.97
N GLY A 142 19.06 -5.35 -19.91
CA GLY A 142 18.96 -4.41 -18.79
C GLY A 142 19.98 -3.26 -18.73
N ASN A 143 21.06 -3.30 -19.53
CA ASN A 143 22.17 -2.33 -19.47
C ASN A 143 21.74 -0.86 -19.38
N ARG A 144 20.73 -0.45 -20.14
CA ARG A 144 20.30 0.96 -20.21
C ARG A 144 19.79 1.47 -18.87
N ILE A 145 18.82 0.78 -18.27
CA ILE A 145 18.23 1.18 -16.98
C ILE A 145 19.28 1.07 -15.86
N THR A 146 20.14 0.05 -15.91
CA THR A 146 21.27 -0.08 -14.98
C THR A 146 22.20 1.12 -15.06
N LEU A 147 22.56 1.54 -16.28
CA LEU A 147 23.44 2.69 -16.49
C LEU A 147 22.77 4.00 -16.04
N ASP A 148 21.51 4.22 -16.40
CA ASP A 148 20.79 5.43 -16.00
C ASP A 148 20.71 5.53 -14.46
N LEU A 149 20.39 4.43 -13.77
CA LEU A 149 20.35 4.39 -12.31
C LEU A 149 21.74 4.53 -11.69
N PHE A 150 22.78 3.97 -12.31
CA PHE A 150 24.16 4.15 -11.87
C PHE A 150 24.60 5.62 -11.95
N MET A 151 24.25 6.34 -13.03
CA MET A 151 24.59 7.77 -13.16
C MET A 151 23.92 8.61 -12.07
N VAL A 152 22.65 8.35 -11.78
CA VAL A 152 21.96 9.06 -10.68
C VAL A 152 22.54 8.68 -9.32
N ALA A 153 22.83 7.40 -9.07
CA ALA A 153 23.46 6.95 -7.82
C ALA A 153 24.85 7.57 -7.62
N LEU A 154 25.65 7.65 -8.69
CA LEU A 154 26.95 8.33 -8.72
C LEU A 154 26.81 9.81 -8.31
N GLY A 155 25.83 10.52 -8.88
CA GLY A 155 25.54 11.92 -8.54
C GLY A 155 25.01 12.13 -7.12
N LYS A 156 24.64 11.06 -6.41
CA LYS A 156 24.18 11.11 -5.01
C LYS A 156 25.26 10.75 -4.00
N LEU A 157 26.46 10.33 -4.44
CA LEU A 157 27.59 10.09 -3.53
C LEU A 157 27.96 11.37 -2.76
N PRO A 158 28.39 11.30 -1.49
CA PRO A 158 28.67 12.49 -0.69
C PRO A 158 29.86 13.23 -1.28
N ALA A 159 30.86 12.50 -1.79
CA ALA A 159 32.00 13.07 -2.51
C ALA A 159 31.57 13.86 -3.75
N PHE A 160 30.54 13.41 -4.47
CA PHE A 160 30.02 14.14 -5.64
C PHE A 160 29.20 15.35 -5.22
N LYS A 161 28.27 15.19 -4.25
CA LYS A 161 27.46 16.29 -3.74
C LYS A 161 28.27 17.37 -3.01
N ALA A 162 29.45 17.05 -2.49
CA ALA A 162 30.35 18.06 -1.91
C ALA A 162 30.88 19.07 -2.94
N VAL A 163 30.90 18.70 -4.22
CA VAL A 163 31.39 19.55 -5.33
C VAL A 163 30.24 20.01 -6.23
N TYR A 164 29.32 19.11 -6.54
CA TYR A 164 28.13 19.34 -7.37
C TYR A 164 26.88 19.03 -6.55
N GLU A 165 26.51 19.96 -5.65
CA GLU A 165 25.49 19.81 -4.60
C GLU A 165 24.18 19.17 -5.06
N GLN A 166 23.73 19.55 -6.26
CA GLN A 166 22.42 19.20 -6.80
C GLN A 166 22.41 17.86 -7.55
N GLY A 167 23.57 17.20 -7.67
CA GLY A 167 23.74 15.88 -8.26
C GLY A 167 23.22 15.76 -9.71
N ILE A 168 23.03 14.52 -10.15
CA ILE A 168 22.51 14.18 -11.49
C ILE A 168 21.02 13.82 -11.37
N ASP A 169 20.17 14.50 -12.14
CA ASP A 169 18.72 14.22 -12.18
C ASP A 169 18.19 14.32 -13.62
N PHE A 170 17.77 13.19 -14.19
CA PHE A 170 17.29 13.15 -15.57
C PHE A 170 15.87 13.70 -15.76
N ARG A 171 15.17 14.10 -14.70
CA ARG A 171 13.90 14.86 -14.83
C ARG A 171 14.14 16.28 -15.37
N ARG A 172 15.37 16.80 -15.27
CA ARG A 172 15.78 18.14 -15.74
C ARG A 172 16.06 18.19 -17.26
N LEU A 173 16.03 17.05 -17.95
CA LEU A 173 16.30 16.95 -19.37
C LEU A 173 15.31 17.78 -20.23
N ALA A 174 15.77 18.22 -21.40
CA ALA A 174 14.90 18.75 -22.46
C ALA A 174 14.21 17.61 -23.22
N LYS A 175 13.13 17.92 -23.94
CA LYS A 175 12.33 16.96 -24.73
C LYS A 175 13.15 15.99 -25.60
N ASN A 176 14.19 16.45 -26.28
CA ASN A 176 14.99 15.61 -27.19
C ASN A 176 16.16 14.88 -26.51
N ALA A 177 16.50 15.26 -25.27
CA ALA A 177 17.68 14.73 -24.59
C ALA A 177 17.53 13.25 -24.16
N PRO A 178 16.36 12.73 -23.75
CA PRO A 178 16.15 11.30 -23.57
C PRO A 178 16.47 10.45 -24.81
N TRP A 179 16.08 10.92 -25.99
CA TRP A 179 16.43 10.26 -27.25
C TRP A 179 17.94 10.29 -27.47
N ALA A 180 18.58 11.46 -27.28
CA ALA A 180 20.03 11.59 -27.40
C ALA A 180 20.81 10.66 -26.45
N LEU A 181 20.34 10.49 -25.20
CA LEU A 181 20.97 9.56 -24.26
C LEU A 181 20.88 8.10 -24.73
N HIS A 182 19.87 7.70 -25.51
CA HIS A 182 19.59 6.29 -25.74
C HIS A 182 19.73 5.81 -27.19
N HIS A 183 19.75 6.72 -28.17
CA HIS A 183 19.92 6.39 -29.58
C HIS A 183 21.38 6.07 -29.93
N GLU A 184 21.62 4.98 -30.68
CA GLU A 184 22.98 4.47 -30.97
C GLU A 184 23.83 5.48 -31.74
N ASP A 185 23.20 6.25 -32.63
CA ASP A 185 23.88 7.26 -33.47
C ASP A 185 24.04 8.65 -32.82
N SER A 186 23.71 8.80 -31.54
CA SER A 186 23.83 10.11 -30.87
C SER A 186 25.27 10.59 -30.79
N HIS A 187 25.49 11.85 -31.17
CA HIS A 187 26.80 12.48 -31.06
C HIS A 187 27.16 12.78 -29.60
N LEU A 188 28.46 12.78 -29.30
CA LEU A 188 28.96 13.08 -27.95
C LEU A 188 28.51 14.46 -27.45
N ALA A 189 28.39 15.44 -28.36
CA ALA A 189 27.89 16.78 -28.05
C ALA A 189 26.44 16.77 -27.52
N ASP A 190 25.56 15.93 -28.08
CA ASP A 190 24.17 15.83 -27.65
C ASP A 190 24.06 15.15 -26.27
N ILE A 191 24.90 14.14 -26.02
CA ILE A 191 25.00 13.45 -24.73
C ILE A 191 25.56 14.42 -23.67
N SER A 192 26.62 15.17 -24.00
CA SER A 192 27.18 16.20 -23.11
C SER A 192 26.13 17.26 -22.77
N GLN A 193 25.38 17.73 -23.76
CA GLN A 193 24.29 18.67 -23.53
C GLN A 193 23.20 18.08 -22.60
N ALA A 194 22.87 16.79 -22.73
CA ALA A 194 21.95 16.13 -21.81
C ALA A 194 22.49 16.11 -20.35
N PHE A 195 23.79 15.86 -20.15
CA PHE A 195 24.39 15.91 -18.80
C PHE A 195 24.47 17.31 -18.22
N ARG A 196 24.76 18.34 -19.04
CA ARG A 196 24.67 19.74 -18.59
C ARG A 196 23.28 20.06 -18.06
N GLN A 197 22.24 19.59 -18.76
CA GLN A 197 20.84 19.76 -18.32
C GLN A 197 20.53 18.97 -17.04
N ALA A 198 21.02 17.74 -16.92
CA ALA A 198 20.79 16.91 -15.73
C ALA A 198 21.48 17.46 -14.47
N LEU A 199 22.58 18.20 -14.63
CA LEU A 199 23.32 18.85 -13.55
C LEU A 199 22.77 20.24 -13.17
N ASP A 200 22.01 20.90 -14.06
CA ASP A 200 21.51 22.25 -13.85
C ASP A 200 20.26 22.28 -12.95
N PRO A 201 20.37 22.77 -11.69
CA PRO A 201 19.25 22.78 -10.76
C PRO A 201 18.11 23.70 -11.16
N LEU A 202 18.36 24.73 -11.98
CA LEU A 202 17.35 25.70 -12.42
C LEU A 202 16.29 25.08 -13.34
N ARG A 203 16.57 23.87 -13.86
CA ARG A 203 15.67 23.11 -14.71
C ARG A 203 14.74 22.17 -13.93
N SER A 204 14.85 22.14 -12.61
CA SER A 204 13.99 21.32 -11.76
C SER A 204 12.55 21.79 -11.89
N ARG A 205 11.64 20.87 -12.18
CA ARG A 205 10.21 21.16 -12.25
C ARG A 205 9.55 20.81 -10.92
N CYS A 206 8.83 21.76 -10.36
CA CYS A 206 7.98 21.50 -9.21
C CYS A 206 6.68 20.83 -9.64
N LEU A 207 6.19 19.91 -8.80
CA LEU A 207 4.81 19.43 -8.90
C LEU A 207 3.86 20.61 -8.68
N GLN A 208 3.04 20.91 -9.69
CA GLN A 208 1.97 21.90 -9.56
C GLN A 208 0.80 21.25 -8.82
N ASN A 209 0.68 21.54 -7.53
CA ASN A 209 -0.42 21.05 -6.71
C ASN A 209 -1.44 22.18 -6.49
N SER A 210 -2.66 21.97 -6.98
CA SER A 210 -3.83 22.74 -6.55
C SER A 210 -4.58 21.96 -5.48
N ALA A 211 -5.03 22.65 -4.42
CA ALA A 211 -5.84 22.01 -3.39
C ALA A 211 -7.14 21.49 -4.03
N ASN A 212 -7.32 20.18 -4.03
CA ASN A 212 -8.59 19.59 -4.45
C ASN A 212 -9.57 19.60 -3.26
N GLY A 213 -10.85 19.84 -3.52
CA GLY A 213 -11.89 19.79 -2.49
C GLY A 213 -12.38 18.37 -2.16
N TYR A 214 -11.84 17.34 -2.81
CA TYR A 214 -12.36 15.97 -2.71
C TYR A 214 -11.85 15.28 -1.44
N GLY A 215 -12.78 14.76 -0.65
CA GLY A 215 -12.43 14.12 0.62
C GLY A 215 -12.06 15.11 1.73
N LYS A 216 -12.37 16.40 1.58
CA LYS A 216 -12.46 17.31 2.73
C LYS A 216 -13.76 17.00 3.46
N TRP A 217 -13.65 16.33 4.58
CA TRP A 217 -14.80 15.98 5.40
C TRP A 217 -15.33 17.21 6.16
N PRO A 218 -16.65 17.34 6.35
CA PRO A 218 -17.19 18.35 7.24
C PRO A 218 -16.69 18.09 8.66
N GLU A 219 -15.92 19.01 9.22
CA GLU A 219 -15.55 19.00 10.63
C GLU A 219 -16.67 19.71 11.41
N ASN A 220 -17.81 19.03 11.57
CA ASN A 220 -18.93 19.53 12.37
C ASN A 220 -18.59 19.39 13.86
N LYS A 221 -17.64 20.22 14.32
CA LYS A 221 -17.17 20.28 15.71
C LYS A 221 -17.25 21.70 16.25
N LYS A 222 -17.53 21.83 17.55
CA LYS A 222 -17.49 23.10 18.27
C LYS A 222 -16.71 22.93 19.57
N PHE A 223 -15.83 23.89 19.85
CA PHE A 223 -15.12 23.93 21.13
C PHE A 223 -15.93 24.73 22.14
N VAL A 224 -16.11 24.16 23.33
CA VAL A 224 -16.61 24.86 24.53
C VAL A 224 -15.58 24.66 25.62
N LEU A 225 -15.01 25.77 26.13
CA LEU A 225 -13.91 25.76 27.11
C LEU A 225 -12.73 24.84 26.73
N GLY A 226 -12.40 24.79 25.43
CA GLY A 226 -11.31 23.94 24.90
C GLY A 226 -11.66 22.46 24.75
N ILE A 227 -12.90 22.05 25.03
CA ILE A 227 -13.38 20.67 24.83
C ILE A 227 -14.13 20.58 23.49
N PRO A 228 -13.75 19.65 22.59
CA PRO A 228 -14.42 19.50 21.30
C PRO A 228 -15.69 18.65 21.43
N PHE A 229 -16.81 19.22 21.01
CA PHE A 229 -18.12 18.56 20.93
C PHE A 229 -18.55 18.39 19.48
N LEU A 230 -19.30 17.31 19.22
CA LEU A 230 -20.03 17.16 17.98
C LEU A 230 -21.08 18.28 17.88
N SER A 231 -21.13 18.95 16.72
CA SER A 231 -22.07 20.04 16.48
C SER A 231 -22.94 19.78 15.25
N HIS A 232 -24.06 20.48 15.19
CA HIS A 232 -24.96 20.48 14.05
C HIS A 232 -25.65 21.84 13.95
N ARG A 233 -25.98 22.27 12.73
CA ARG A 233 -26.75 23.49 12.50
C ARG A 233 -28.11 23.11 11.96
N THR A 234 -29.18 23.48 12.67
CA THR A 234 -30.56 23.15 12.28
C THR A 234 -30.95 23.83 10.95
N PRO A 235 -32.03 23.40 10.28
CA PRO A 235 -32.56 24.09 9.09
C PRO A 235 -32.88 25.57 9.34
N ASP A 236 -33.29 25.92 10.55
CA ASP A 236 -33.55 27.30 10.99
C ASP A 236 -32.28 28.09 11.31
N GLY A 237 -31.10 27.48 11.12
CA GLY A 237 -29.80 28.12 11.27
C GLY A 237 -29.30 28.19 12.72
N ILE A 238 -29.87 27.43 13.65
CA ILE A 238 -29.47 27.39 15.07
C ILE A 238 -28.26 26.47 15.23
N ASP A 239 -27.18 26.99 15.83
CA ASP A 239 -26.01 26.18 16.16
C ASP A 239 -26.27 25.37 17.44
N CYS A 240 -26.15 24.04 17.33
CA CYS A 240 -26.38 23.10 18.41
C CYS A 240 -25.15 22.24 18.68
N LEU A 241 -25.00 21.84 19.94
CA LEU A 241 -24.22 20.66 20.32
C LEU A 241 -25.12 19.42 20.25
N VAL A 242 -24.51 18.27 20.00
CA VAL A 242 -25.22 17.00 19.84
C VAL A 242 -25.01 16.12 21.08
N THR A 243 -26.08 15.49 21.59
CA THR A 243 -25.97 14.47 22.65
C THR A 243 -25.72 13.08 22.08
N VAL A 244 -25.27 12.13 22.90
CA VAL A 244 -24.98 10.76 22.46
C VAL A 244 -26.19 9.98 21.92
N ASN A 245 -27.41 10.46 22.17
CA ASN A 245 -28.65 9.92 21.58
C ASN A 245 -29.21 10.76 20.42
N GLY A 246 -28.42 11.68 19.87
CA GLY A 246 -28.75 12.51 18.71
C GLY A 246 -29.51 13.81 19.02
N GLY A 247 -29.75 14.15 20.29
CA GLY A 247 -30.45 15.38 20.67
C GLY A 247 -29.66 16.64 20.35
N LEU A 248 -30.36 17.68 19.89
CA LEU A 248 -29.82 18.97 19.51
C LEU A 248 -30.02 19.98 20.65
N VAL A 249 -28.91 20.39 21.26
CA VAL A 249 -28.90 21.35 22.38
C VAL A 249 -28.35 22.68 21.87
N PRO A 250 -29.14 23.78 21.86
CA PRO A 250 -28.67 25.08 21.37
C PRO A 250 -27.42 25.54 22.12
N LEU A 251 -26.43 26.05 21.39
CA LEU A 251 -25.18 26.52 21.99
C LEU A 251 -25.43 27.64 23.02
N SER A 252 -26.42 28.50 22.76
CA SER A 252 -26.86 29.58 23.66
C SER A 252 -27.45 29.09 24.98
N SER A 253 -27.76 27.81 25.08
CA SER A 253 -28.36 27.19 26.26
C SER A 253 -27.34 26.45 27.14
N ILE A 254 -26.10 26.31 26.65
CA ILE A 254 -25.01 25.64 27.36
C ILE A 254 -24.53 26.54 28.50
N ARG A 255 -24.62 26.00 29.72
CA ARG A 255 -24.15 26.63 30.96
C ARG A 255 -22.69 26.31 31.19
N GLU A 256 -21.80 27.17 30.69
CA GLU A 256 -20.34 27.00 30.78
C GLU A 256 -19.85 26.88 32.24
N GLU A 257 -20.56 27.49 33.21
CA GLU A 257 -20.26 27.41 34.64
C GLU A 257 -20.38 26.00 35.24
N LEU A 258 -21.06 25.07 34.55
CA LEU A 258 -21.20 23.67 34.99
C LEU A 258 -20.04 22.78 34.55
N PHE A 259 -19.11 23.30 33.73
CA PHE A 259 -17.89 22.58 33.34
C PHE A 259 -16.83 22.75 34.42
N LEU A 260 -16.83 21.83 35.38
CA LEU A 260 -15.95 21.89 36.55
C LEU A 260 -14.49 21.50 36.20
N PRO A 261 -13.49 22.38 36.41
CA PRO A 261 -12.09 22.03 36.23
C PRO A 261 -11.66 20.89 37.15
N GLY A 262 -10.74 20.03 36.67
CA GLY A 262 -10.18 18.92 37.45
C GLY A 262 -11.12 17.70 37.62
N LYS A 263 -12.38 17.77 37.17
CA LYS A 263 -13.30 16.62 37.14
C LYS A 263 -13.18 15.83 35.84
N GLN A 264 -13.54 14.55 35.90
CA GLN A 264 -13.63 13.69 34.72
C GLN A 264 -14.88 14.06 33.90
N PHE A 265 -14.80 13.95 32.58
CA PHE A 265 -15.91 14.32 31.68
C PHE A 265 -17.21 13.55 31.98
N ALA A 266 -17.09 12.28 32.36
CA ALA A 266 -18.24 11.43 32.71
C ALA A 266 -19.01 11.91 33.95
N ASP A 267 -18.43 12.78 34.78
CA ASP A 267 -19.05 13.32 35.99
C ASP A 267 -19.75 14.68 35.74
N TYR A 268 -19.73 15.20 34.51
CA TYR A 268 -20.44 16.44 34.19
C TYR A 268 -21.96 16.24 34.24
N PRO A 269 -22.72 17.22 34.79
CA PRO A 269 -24.14 17.05 35.02
C PRO A 269 -24.93 16.99 33.70
N LEU A 270 -25.95 16.13 33.65
CA LEU A 270 -26.88 16.05 32.51
C LEU A 270 -27.70 17.33 32.29
N SER A 271 -27.70 18.25 33.26
CA SER A 271 -28.36 19.56 33.13
C SER A 271 -27.71 20.46 32.05
N LEU A 272 -26.54 20.08 31.54
CA LEU A 272 -25.92 20.64 30.34
C LEU A 272 -26.69 20.34 29.04
N SER A 273 -27.53 19.30 29.05
CA SER A 273 -28.27 18.82 27.87
C SER A 273 -29.79 18.80 28.04
N GLU A 274 -30.33 19.47 29.07
CA GLU A 274 -31.78 19.51 29.35
C GLU A 274 -32.61 20.17 28.23
N ARG A 275 -32.03 21.12 27.50
CA ARG A 275 -32.73 21.94 26.50
C ARG A 275 -32.57 21.35 25.09
N VAL A 276 -32.96 20.09 24.93
CA VAL A 276 -33.04 19.48 23.59
C VAL A 276 -34.20 20.11 22.82
N ILE A 277 -33.91 20.75 21.68
CA ILE A 277 -34.92 21.40 20.84
C ILE A 277 -35.41 20.50 19.69
N ASP A 278 -34.60 19.51 19.30
CA ASP A 278 -34.91 18.55 18.24
C ASP A 278 -33.90 17.39 18.29
N TYR A 279 -33.96 16.44 17.36
CA TYR A 279 -33.01 15.33 17.22
C TYR A 279 -32.46 15.25 15.79
N LEU A 280 -31.23 14.76 15.66
CA LEU A 280 -30.67 14.38 14.37
C LEU A 280 -31.54 13.30 13.70
N PRO A 281 -31.75 13.38 12.38
CA PRO A 281 -32.49 12.36 11.64
C PRO A 281 -31.78 10.99 11.73
N ASP A 282 -32.54 9.90 11.56
CA ASP A 282 -32.05 8.51 11.57
C ASP A 282 -31.44 8.04 12.91
N THR A 283 -31.70 8.77 14.00
CA THR A 283 -31.24 8.42 15.36
C THR A 283 -32.36 7.88 16.27
N GLU A 284 -33.57 7.69 15.76
CA GLU A 284 -34.76 7.27 16.52
C GLU A 284 -34.55 5.93 17.24
N ALA A 285 -33.82 5.01 16.59
CA ALA A 285 -33.49 3.70 17.15
C ALA A 285 -32.61 3.78 18.42
N LEU A 286 -31.99 4.93 18.71
CA LEU A 286 -31.19 5.17 19.91
C LEU A 286 -32.02 5.61 21.11
N ARG A 287 -33.32 5.79 20.94
CA ARG A 287 -34.25 6.23 22.01
C ARG A 287 -35.40 5.23 22.23
N PRO A 288 -35.16 3.91 22.31
CA PRO A 288 -36.23 2.98 22.62
C PRO A 288 -36.75 3.21 24.05
N PRO A 289 -38.01 2.85 24.35
CA PRO A 289 -38.54 2.90 25.71
C PRO A 289 -37.62 2.14 26.67
N HIS A 290 -37.27 2.77 27.79
CA HIS A 290 -36.36 2.23 28.82
C HIS A 290 -34.90 2.03 28.40
N ALA A 291 -34.42 2.72 27.36
CA ALA A 291 -32.99 2.80 27.08
C ALA A 291 -32.24 3.40 28.27
N THR A 292 -31.30 2.65 28.83
CA THR A 292 -30.46 3.10 29.95
C THR A 292 -29.03 3.39 29.53
N GLU A 293 -28.63 3.02 28.31
CA GLU A 293 -27.29 3.29 27.80
C GLU A 293 -27.17 3.31 26.27
N ILE A 294 -26.12 3.98 25.76
CA ILE A 294 -25.70 3.99 24.35
C ILE A 294 -24.19 3.71 24.29
N ASP A 295 -23.77 2.63 23.62
CA ASP A 295 -22.37 2.16 23.65
C ASP A 295 -21.78 2.21 25.07
N GLY A 296 -22.53 1.79 26.10
CA GLY A 296 -22.11 1.83 27.51
C GLY A 296 -22.04 3.23 28.15
N ILE A 297 -22.58 4.29 27.52
CA ILE A 297 -22.73 5.63 28.16
C ILE A 297 -24.09 5.57 28.84
N SER A 298 -24.15 5.79 30.15
CA SER A 298 -25.42 5.84 30.87
C SER A 298 -26.31 7.00 30.43
N ILE A 299 -27.60 6.73 30.32
CA ILE A 299 -28.66 7.70 29.98
C ILE A 299 -29.67 7.71 31.12
N ALA A 300 -30.20 8.89 31.45
CA ALA A 300 -31.22 9.00 32.49
C ALA A 300 -32.52 8.33 32.04
N ALA A 301 -33.32 7.84 32.99
CA ALA A 301 -34.63 7.25 32.71
C ALA A 301 -35.60 8.22 31.99
N SER A 302 -35.37 9.54 32.11
CA SER A 302 -36.10 10.59 31.37
C SER A 302 -35.72 10.70 29.89
N GLY A 303 -34.70 9.97 29.43
CA GLY A 303 -34.13 10.09 28.08
C GLY A 303 -33.06 11.17 27.94
N LEU A 304 -32.74 11.92 29.02
CA LEU A 304 -31.63 12.87 29.03
C LEU A 304 -30.30 12.14 28.90
N ALA A 305 -29.52 12.55 27.91
CA ALA A 305 -28.24 11.95 27.55
C ALA A 305 -27.13 13.01 27.57
N PRO A 306 -25.87 12.64 27.88
CA PRO A 306 -24.77 13.59 27.90
C PRO A 306 -24.43 14.10 26.49
N LEU A 307 -23.74 15.24 26.44
CA LEU A 307 -23.18 15.80 25.21
C LEU A 307 -22.14 14.86 24.60
N PHE A 308 -22.11 14.74 23.28
CA PHE A 308 -21.13 13.93 22.55
C PHE A 308 -19.81 14.70 22.48
N CYS A 309 -18.86 14.33 23.33
CA CYS A 309 -17.48 14.81 23.29
C CYS A 309 -16.62 13.97 22.34
N LEU A 310 -15.94 14.63 21.40
CA LEU A 310 -15.09 13.98 20.40
C LEU A 310 -13.71 13.59 20.95
N ASP A 311 -13.34 14.09 22.13
CA ASP A 311 -12.05 13.83 22.80
C ASP A 311 -12.15 12.74 23.89
N VAL A 312 -13.22 11.95 23.90
CA VAL A 312 -13.37 10.80 24.81
C VAL A 312 -13.03 9.51 24.07
N ASN A 313 -12.16 8.68 24.64
CA ASN A 313 -11.90 7.36 24.10
C ASN A 313 -13.16 6.49 24.27
N ILE A 314 -13.73 5.99 23.16
CA ILE A 314 -14.98 5.23 23.16
C ILE A 314 -14.96 4.01 24.11
N LEU A 315 -13.79 3.40 24.32
CA LEU A 315 -13.62 2.19 25.12
C LEU A 315 -13.47 2.49 26.60
N SER A 316 -12.74 3.54 26.98
CA SER A 316 -12.45 3.85 28.38
C SER A 316 -13.34 4.94 28.97
N GLY A 317 -14.00 5.75 28.15
CA GLY A 317 -14.82 6.87 28.64
C GLY A 317 -13.99 8.03 29.19
N LEU A 318 -12.67 7.97 29.03
CA LEU A 318 -11.72 8.98 29.49
C LEU A 318 -11.22 9.83 28.32
N ARG A 319 -10.88 11.07 28.61
CA ARG A 319 -10.16 11.93 27.65
C ARG A 319 -8.71 11.47 27.45
N ALA A 320 -8.05 11.93 26.39
CA ALA A 320 -6.71 11.47 26.02
C ALA A 320 -5.67 11.48 27.18
N PRO A 321 -5.58 12.52 28.03
CA PRO A 321 -4.64 12.50 29.16
C PRO A 321 -4.96 11.39 30.17
N GLY A 322 -6.21 11.30 30.62
CA GLY A 322 -6.64 10.28 31.59
C GLY A 322 -6.57 8.86 31.02
N HIS A 323 -6.85 8.68 29.73
CA HIS A 323 -6.65 7.39 29.06
C HIS A 323 -5.18 6.96 29.05
N THR A 324 -4.27 7.90 28.79
CA THR A 324 -2.83 7.63 28.75
C THR A 324 -2.31 7.26 30.13
N GLU A 325 -2.68 8.02 31.16
CA GLU A 325 -2.33 7.73 32.55
C GLU A 325 -2.85 6.36 33.01
N LEU A 326 -4.09 6.01 32.67
CA LEU A 326 -4.64 4.70 32.97
C LEU A 326 -3.86 3.57 32.29
N VAL A 327 -3.49 3.73 31.01
CA VAL A 327 -2.72 2.72 30.28
C VAL A 327 -1.34 2.53 30.89
N GLU A 328 -0.67 3.61 31.27
CA GLU A 328 0.63 3.51 31.96
C GLU A 328 0.50 2.88 33.34
N LEU A 329 -0.55 3.19 34.10
CA LEU A 329 -0.83 2.55 35.38
C LEU A 329 -1.07 1.03 35.21
N ILE A 330 -1.82 0.63 34.18
CA ILE A 330 -2.03 -0.80 33.84
C ILE A 330 -0.69 -1.50 33.55
N LYS A 331 0.21 -0.85 32.80
CA LYS A 331 1.53 -1.42 32.52
C LYS A 331 2.40 -1.52 33.76
N GLN A 332 2.33 -0.54 34.65
CA GLN A 332 3.07 -0.55 35.92
C GLN A 332 2.60 -1.68 36.84
N CYS A 333 1.28 -1.90 36.95
CA CYS A 333 0.71 -2.92 37.82
C CYS A 333 0.79 -4.33 37.22
N ALA A 334 0.54 -4.49 35.91
CA ALA A 334 0.32 -5.79 35.29
C ALA A 334 1.30 -6.14 34.14
N GLY A 335 2.17 -5.20 33.75
CA GLY A 335 3.23 -5.38 32.75
C GLY A 335 2.90 -4.84 31.34
N GLU A 336 3.95 -4.63 30.54
CA GLU A 336 3.91 -4.01 29.20
C GLU A 336 3.00 -4.73 28.17
N GLY A 337 2.71 -6.02 28.37
CA GLY A 337 1.86 -6.81 27.48
C GLY A 337 0.36 -6.67 27.74
N VAL A 338 -0.04 -5.98 28.82
CA VAL A 338 -1.42 -5.89 29.26
C VAL A 338 -2.12 -4.70 28.59
N THR A 339 -3.33 -4.94 28.10
CA THR A 339 -4.13 -3.94 27.39
C THR A 339 -5.28 -3.45 28.27
N ILE A 340 -5.88 -2.33 27.89
CA ILE A 340 -7.05 -1.80 28.62
C ILE A 340 -8.21 -2.81 28.73
N TYR A 341 -8.34 -3.74 27.78
CA TYR A 341 -9.39 -4.77 27.81
C TYR A 341 -9.21 -5.77 28.94
N ASN A 342 -8.00 -5.92 29.49
CA ASN A 342 -7.74 -6.80 30.63
C ASN A 342 -8.38 -6.27 31.92
N LEU A 343 -8.79 -4.99 31.93
CA LEU A 343 -9.56 -4.38 33.01
C LEU A 343 -11.04 -4.82 32.99
N ALA A 344 -11.57 -5.26 31.84
CA ALA A 344 -12.97 -5.66 31.71
C ALA A 344 -13.33 -6.78 32.70
N HIS A 345 -14.31 -6.53 33.58
CA HIS A 345 -14.79 -7.47 34.59
C HIS A 345 -13.70 -8.05 35.52
N ASN A 346 -12.54 -7.38 35.64
CA ASN A 346 -11.41 -7.81 36.45
C ASN A 346 -11.29 -6.96 37.72
N GLU A 347 -12.03 -7.34 38.77
CA GLU A 347 -12.03 -6.63 40.06
C GLU A 347 -10.67 -6.66 40.77
N ILE A 348 -9.84 -7.68 40.52
CA ILE A 348 -8.49 -7.79 41.11
C ILE A 348 -7.61 -6.68 40.54
N LEU A 349 -7.49 -6.63 39.21
CA LEU A 349 -6.70 -5.59 38.54
C LEU A 349 -7.24 -4.19 38.87
N LYS A 350 -8.57 -4.01 38.88
CA LYS A 350 -9.18 -2.75 39.32
C LYS A 350 -8.70 -2.36 40.74
N SER A 351 -8.72 -3.28 41.69
CA SER A 351 -8.30 -3.02 43.07
C SER A 351 -6.81 -2.66 43.16
N GLU A 352 -5.96 -3.35 42.40
CA GLU A 352 -4.53 -3.04 42.30
C GLU A 352 -4.29 -1.64 41.74
N LEU A 353 -5.00 -1.26 40.66
CA LEU A 353 -4.91 0.08 40.08
C LEU A 353 -5.39 1.17 41.04
N LEU A 354 -6.48 0.91 41.78
CA LEU A 354 -6.99 1.86 42.77
C LEU A 354 -6.02 2.07 43.94
N GLN A 355 -5.29 1.02 44.35
CA GLN A 355 -4.23 1.13 45.35
C GLN A 355 -3.02 1.92 44.80
N ALA A 356 -2.61 1.62 43.56
CA ALA A 356 -1.49 2.27 42.89
C ALA A 356 -1.76 3.73 42.52
N ALA A 357 -3.03 4.17 42.52
CA ALA A 357 -3.37 5.57 42.33
C ALA A 357 -2.99 6.48 43.53
N GLU A 358 -2.53 5.92 44.65
CA GLU A 358 -1.92 6.63 45.81
C GLU A 358 -2.65 7.91 46.28
N GLY A 359 -3.98 7.92 46.22
CA GLY A 359 -4.80 9.06 46.68
C GLY A 359 -4.97 10.20 45.66
N ASP A 360 -4.49 10.06 44.41
CA ASP A 360 -4.90 10.92 43.31
C ASP A 360 -6.39 10.68 42.99
N GLU A 361 -7.26 11.56 43.48
CA GLU A 361 -8.71 11.46 43.30
C GLU A 361 -9.14 11.39 41.82
N ARG A 362 -8.42 12.09 40.93
CA ARG A 362 -8.75 12.13 39.50
C ARG A 362 -8.39 10.83 38.83
N LEU A 363 -7.21 10.27 39.15
CA LEU A 363 -6.77 8.97 38.62
C LEU A 363 -7.62 7.83 39.19
N TYR A 364 -7.90 7.85 40.50
CA TYR A 364 -8.81 6.92 41.15
C TYR A 364 -10.17 6.88 40.44
N ARG A 365 -10.79 8.06 40.25
CA ARG A 365 -12.06 8.17 39.53
C ARG A 365 -11.95 7.73 38.07
N GLY A 366 -10.81 7.99 37.43
CA GLY A 366 -10.50 7.53 36.08
C GLY A 366 -10.51 6.01 35.95
N VAL A 367 -9.92 5.30 36.92
CA VAL A 367 -9.94 3.82 36.99
C VAL A 367 -11.37 3.30 37.11
N GLU A 368 -12.21 3.91 37.96
CA GLU A 368 -13.61 3.50 38.11
C GLU A 368 -14.41 3.67 36.82
N ILE A 369 -14.32 4.85 36.20
CA ILE A 369 -15.02 5.15 34.93
C ILE A 369 -14.60 4.15 33.86
N ALA A 370 -13.29 3.93 33.72
CA ALA A 370 -12.78 3.02 32.71
C ALA A 370 -13.15 1.57 32.99
N TYR A 371 -13.10 1.12 34.25
CA TYR A 371 -13.51 -0.24 34.61
C TYR A 371 -14.95 -0.53 34.18
N GLU A 372 -15.88 0.36 34.53
CA GLU A 372 -17.29 0.21 34.18
C GLU A 372 -17.49 0.27 32.66
N ARG A 373 -16.90 1.27 32.02
CA ARG A 373 -17.02 1.51 30.58
C ARG A 373 -16.48 0.33 29.76
N VAL A 374 -15.25 -0.09 30.03
CA VAL A 374 -14.56 -1.16 29.30
C VAL A 374 -15.30 -2.48 29.48
N SER A 375 -15.86 -2.73 30.68
CA SER A 375 -16.68 -3.91 30.96
C SER A 375 -17.95 -3.94 30.08
N ARG A 376 -18.73 -2.85 30.05
CA ARG A 376 -19.93 -2.74 29.20
C ARG A 376 -19.59 -2.88 27.71
N MET A 377 -18.54 -2.20 27.25
CA MET A 377 -18.07 -2.29 25.86
C MET A 377 -17.61 -3.71 25.50
N THR A 378 -16.92 -4.39 26.41
CA THR A 378 -16.50 -5.78 26.22
C THR A 378 -17.72 -6.69 26.10
N GLN A 379 -18.74 -6.51 26.94
CA GLN A 379 -19.98 -7.27 26.82
C GLN A 379 -20.69 -7.03 25.47
N LYS A 380 -20.72 -5.78 24.96
CA LYS A 380 -21.25 -5.46 23.62
C LYS A 380 -20.46 -6.18 22.52
N LEU A 381 -19.13 -6.14 22.59
CA LEU A 381 -18.24 -6.81 21.64
C LEU A 381 -18.45 -8.34 21.66
N GLU A 382 -18.60 -8.94 22.84
CA GLU A 382 -18.87 -10.37 23.00
C GLU A 382 -20.24 -10.78 22.45
N ASN A 383 -21.26 -9.94 22.65
CA ASN A 383 -22.59 -10.17 22.06
C ASN A 383 -22.55 -10.08 20.53
N ALA A 384 -21.84 -9.09 19.98
CA ALA A 384 -21.62 -8.97 18.54
C ALA A 384 -20.87 -10.18 17.99
N ARG A 385 -19.81 -10.63 18.66
CA ARG A 385 -19.07 -11.85 18.32
C ARG A 385 -20.02 -13.06 18.28
N LYS A 386 -20.83 -13.29 19.32
CA LYS A 386 -21.78 -14.42 19.36
C LYS A 386 -22.70 -14.44 18.13
N ARG A 387 -23.28 -13.28 17.77
CA ARG A 387 -24.14 -13.14 16.58
C ARG A 387 -23.40 -13.42 15.27
N ILE A 388 -22.17 -12.92 15.12
CA ILE A 388 -21.35 -13.15 13.91
C ILE A 388 -21.09 -14.64 13.67
N PHE A 389 -20.93 -15.42 14.75
CA PHE A 389 -20.63 -16.85 14.69
C PHE A 389 -21.89 -17.75 14.73
N GLU A 390 -23.08 -17.17 14.78
CA GLU A 390 -24.33 -17.94 14.80
C GLU A 390 -24.45 -18.81 13.53
N GLY A 391 -24.72 -20.11 13.72
CA GLY A 391 -24.82 -21.09 12.64
C GLY A 391 -23.50 -21.47 11.95
N LYS A 392 -22.34 -21.03 12.46
CA LYS A 392 -21.02 -21.38 11.90
C LYS A 392 -20.43 -22.59 12.59
N THR A 393 -19.80 -23.47 11.82
CA THR A 393 -19.21 -24.71 12.32
C THR A 393 -17.71 -24.79 11.99
N PRO A 394 -16.89 -25.43 12.85
CA PRO A 394 -15.50 -25.71 12.55
C PRO A 394 -15.34 -26.43 11.21
N ALA A 395 -14.29 -26.09 10.47
CA ALA A 395 -13.94 -26.73 9.21
C ALA A 395 -12.73 -27.66 9.42
N ALA A 396 -12.74 -28.85 8.81
CA ALA A 396 -11.62 -29.79 8.89
C ALA A 396 -10.33 -29.22 8.27
N GLN A 397 -10.46 -28.35 7.28
CA GLN A 397 -9.37 -27.62 6.63
C GLN A 397 -9.77 -26.14 6.56
N PRO A 398 -9.58 -25.37 7.65
CA PRO A 398 -10.09 -24.01 7.70
C PRO A 398 -9.29 -23.10 6.77
N LYS A 399 -9.97 -22.09 6.23
CA LYS A 399 -9.43 -21.17 5.23
C LYS A 399 -9.46 -19.74 5.74
N LEU A 400 -8.35 -19.04 5.53
CA LEU A 400 -8.26 -17.59 5.67
C LEU A 400 -8.26 -16.99 4.27
N PHE A 401 -9.31 -16.23 3.95
CA PHE A 401 -9.39 -15.39 2.76
C PHE A 401 -9.07 -13.96 3.16
N MET A 402 -8.03 -13.36 2.61
CA MET A 402 -7.67 -11.97 2.88
C MET A 402 -7.77 -11.15 1.60
N SER A 403 -8.45 -10.01 1.69
CA SER A 403 -8.55 -9.10 0.57
C SER A 403 -7.32 -8.18 0.48
N MET A 404 -6.90 -7.89 -0.74
CA MET A 404 -5.88 -6.88 -1.03
C MET A 404 -6.35 -5.99 -2.17
N GLY A 405 -6.05 -4.70 -2.11
CA GLY A 405 -6.38 -3.77 -3.18
C GLY A 405 -6.54 -2.34 -2.70
N GLY A 406 -6.36 -1.40 -3.62
CA GLY A 406 -6.60 0.02 -3.36
C GLY A 406 -8.06 0.28 -2.98
N ALA A 407 -8.32 1.39 -2.30
CA ALA A 407 -9.70 1.81 -2.03
C ALA A 407 -10.49 1.94 -3.34
N GLY A 408 -11.74 1.47 -3.36
CA GLY A 408 -12.59 1.51 -4.56
C GLY A 408 -12.23 0.50 -5.66
N SER A 409 -11.25 -0.39 -5.46
CA SER A 409 -10.89 -1.44 -6.44
C SER A 409 -11.96 -2.51 -6.66
N GLY A 410 -13.00 -2.57 -5.82
CA GLY A 410 -14.08 -3.57 -5.89
C GLY A 410 -13.63 -4.96 -5.43
N LYS A 411 -13.39 -5.10 -4.12
CA LYS A 411 -12.89 -6.35 -3.50
C LYS A 411 -13.97 -7.44 -3.34
N THR A 412 -15.13 -7.30 -3.99
CA THR A 412 -16.26 -8.25 -3.89
C THR A 412 -15.91 -9.63 -4.43
N ALA A 413 -14.95 -9.73 -5.36
CA ALA A 413 -14.42 -11.00 -5.85
C ALA A 413 -13.89 -11.91 -4.73
N VAL A 414 -13.46 -11.36 -3.59
CA VAL A 414 -12.97 -12.16 -2.45
C VAL A 414 -14.12 -12.89 -1.75
N GLU A 415 -15.28 -12.24 -1.63
CA GLU A 415 -16.49 -12.85 -1.08
C GLU A 415 -17.00 -13.95 -1.99
N GLU A 416 -17.02 -13.74 -3.31
CA GLU A 416 -17.39 -14.77 -4.29
C GLU A 416 -16.51 -16.03 -4.16
N ILE A 417 -15.19 -15.84 -3.99
CA ILE A 417 -14.24 -16.95 -3.76
C ILE A 417 -14.52 -17.66 -2.43
N ALA A 418 -14.75 -16.91 -1.35
CA ALA A 418 -15.04 -17.50 -0.04
C ALA A 418 -16.35 -18.31 -0.07
N THR A 419 -17.40 -17.76 -0.70
CA THR A 419 -18.68 -18.44 -0.86
C THR A 419 -18.56 -19.68 -1.74
N ALA A 420 -17.84 -19.62 -2.85
CA ALA A 420 -17.65 -20.80 -3.72
C ALA A 420 -16.92 -21.94 -2.99
N GLN A 421 -15.94 -21.62 -2.14
CA GLN A 421 -15.12 -22.62 -1.46
C GLN A 421 -15.67 -23.11 -0.12
N CYS A 422 -16.51 -22.33 0.56
CA CYS A 422 -16.98 -22.60 1.91
C CYS A 422 -18.51 -22.53 2.07
N GLY A 423 -19.26 -22.24 1.01
CA GLY A 423 -20.68 -21.91 1.09
C GLY A 423 -20.91 -20.72 2.03
N ALA A 424 -21.93 -20.79 2.87
CA ALA A 424 -22.17 -19.78 3.91
C ALA A 424 -21.31 -19.98 5.17
N ASN A 425 -20.48 -21.03 5.27
CA ASN A 425 -19.74 -21.37 6.49
C ASN A 425 -18.40 -20.63 6.60
N PHE A 426 -18.46 -19.31 6.63
CA PHE A 426 -17.36 -18.42 6.99
C PHE A 426 -17.89 -17.18 7.70
N VAL A 427 -17.00 -16.48 8.43
CA VAL A 427 -17.30 -15.18 9.04
C VAL A 427 -16.50 -14.09 8.36
N ILE A 428 -17.03 -12.86 8.36
CA ILE A 428 -16.37 -11.69 7.77
C ILE A 428 -15.84 -10.80 8.90
N ALA A 429 -14.56 -10.48 8.84
CA ALA A 429 -13.88 -9.54 9.71
C ALA A 429 -13.63 -8.22 8.97
N SER A 430 -14.65 -7.37 8.87
CA SER A 430 -14.61 -6.08 8.15
C SER A 430 -14.66 -4.90 9.11
N LEU A 431 -13.71 -3.97 8.99
CA LEU A 431 -13.75 -2.73 9.77
C LEU A 431 -14.97 -1.87 9.43
N ASP A 432 -15.30 -1.76 8.14
CA ASP A 432 -16.35 -0.87 7.69
C ASP A 432 -17.72 -1.37 8.16
N GLU A 433 -17.96 -2.68 8.19
CA GLU A 433 -19.17 -3.26 8.77
C GLU A 433 -19.18 -3.19 10.30
N PHE A 434 -18.05 -3.41 10.96
CA PHE A 434 -17.98 -3.38 12.42
C PHE A 434 -18.15 -1.98 13.01
N ARG A 435 -17.76 -0.91 12.30
CA ARG A 435 -18.09 0.47 12.73
C ARG A 435 -19.59 0.68 12.84
N LYS A 436 -20.39 0.13 11.93
CA LYS A 436 -21.86 0.26 11.92
C LYS A 436 -22.55 -0.41 13.12
N LEU A 437 -21.83 -1.22 13.88
CA LEU A 437 -22.34 -1.85 15.11
C LEU A 437 -22.20 -0.97 16.35
N SER A 438 -21.51 0.18 16.25
CA SER A 438 -21.49 1.22 17.28
C SER A 438 -22.71 2.11 17.13
N ASP A 439 -23.35 2.42 18.25
CA ASP A 439 -24.49 3.33 18.28
C ASP A 439 -24.03 4.78 18.01
N LEU A 440 -22.84 5.13 18.48
CA LEU A 440 -22.21 6.44 18.27
C LEU A 440 -21.81 6.66 16.80
N TYR A 441 -21.56 5.59 16.04
CA TYR A 441 -21.39 5.68 14.59
C TYR A 441 -22.61 6.30 13.92
N THR A 442 -23.82 5.85 14.29
CA THR A 442 -25.08 6.38 13.77
C THR A 442 -25.19 7.88 14.00
N VAL A 443 -24.87 8.35 15.21
CA VAL A 443 -24.91 9.78 15.55
C VAL A 443 -23.89 10.60 14.74
N LEU A 444 -22.65 10.11 14.62
CA LEU A 444 -21.62 10.77 13.81
C LEU A 444 -22.05 10.88 12.34
N THR A 445 -22.62 9.82 11.78
CA THR A 445 -23.10 9.83 10.40
C THR A 445 -24.29 10.77 10.20
N ALA A 446 -25.24 10.79 11.14
CA ALA A 446 -26.40 11.68 11.08
C ALA A 446 -26.00 13.17 11.20
N ALA A 447 -24.95 13.46 11.98
CA ALA A 447 -24.36 14.79 12.08
C ALA A 447 -23.51 15.17 10.86
N SER A 448 -23.43 14.34 9.81
CA SER A 448 -22.51 14.52 8.66
C SER A 448 -21.03 14.65 9.07
N HIS A 449 -20.66 14.05 10.19
CA HIS A 449 -19.33 14.13 10.79
C HIS A 449 -18.52 12.88 10.41
N HIS A 450 -18.12 12.81 9.15
CA HIS A 450 -17.47 11.64 8.56
C HIS A 450 -15.95 11.59 8.76
N SER A 451 -15.35 12.59 9.41
CA SER A 451 -13.92 12.56 9.72
C SER A 451 -13.57 11.72 10.92
N ASP A 452 -14.38 11.88 11.97
CA ASP A 452 -14.03 11.33 13.25
C ASP A 452 -14.62 9.94 13.44
N ASP A 453 -15.50 9.40 12.57
CA ASP A 453 -15.88 7.97 12.64
C ASP A 453 -14.67 7.04 12.40
N TYR A 454 -13.72 7.47 11.57
CA TYR A 454 -12.45 6.79 11.33
C TYR A 454 -11.45 6.91 12.49
N VAL A 455 -11.66 7.81 13.45
CA VAL A 455 -10.75 8.03 14.59
C VAL A 455 -11.39 7.60 15.91
N PHE A 456 -12.62 8.05 16.15
CA PHE A 456 -13.39 7.84 17.37
C PHE A 456 -13.95 6.41 17.48
N VAL A 457 -14.54 5.86 16.40
CA VAL A 457 -15.15 4.51 16.40
C VAL A 457 -14.15 3.43 16.01
N GLU A 458 -13.03 3.80 15.39
CA GLU A 458 -11.99 2.85 14.97
C GLU A 458 -11.51 1.91 16.10
N PRO A 459 -11.25 2.35 17.35
CA PRO A 459 -10.84 1.46 18.43
C PRO A 459 -11.83 0.32 18.68
N PHE A 460 -13.13 0.61 18.65
CA PHE A 460 -14.19 -0.39 18.79
C PHE A 460 -14.17 -1.40 17.63
N ALA A 461 -14.16 -0.91 16.39
CA ALA A 461 -14.17 -1.77 15.20
C ALA A 461 -12.89 -2.63 15.08
N ASN A 462 -11.72 -2.05 15.39
CA ASN A 462 -10.46 -2.79 15.41
C ASN A 462 -10.47 -3.89 16.48
N ARG A 463 -11.04 -3.62 17.65
CA ARG A 463 -11.16 -4.64 18.69
C ARG A 463 -12.07 -5.77 18.27
N LEU A 464 -13.26 -5.46 17.77
CA LEU A 464 -14.20 -6.48 17.30
C LEU A 464 -13.55 -7.34 16.21
N ARG A 465 -12.81 -6.72 15.29
CA ARG A 465 -12.06 -7.44 14.26
C ARG A 465 -10.99 -8.37 14.82
N GLY A 466 -10.24 -7.91 15.82
CA GLY A 466 -9.26 -8.73 16.54
C GLY A 466 -9.92 -9.93 17.23
N VAL A 467 -11.01 -9.68 17.97
CA VAL A 467 -11.78 -10.69 18.71
C VAL A 467 -12.40 -11.74 17.77
N VAL A 468 -13.02 -11.31 16.67
CA VAL A 468 -13.57 -12.21 15.64
C VAL A 468 -12.46 -13.05 15.00
N SER A 469 -11.33 -12.43 14.66
CA SER A 469 -10.19 -13.15 14.05
C SER A 469 -9.60 -14.18 15.01
N GLN A 470 -9.39 -13.82 16.28
CA GLN A 470 -8.87 -14.72 17.30
C GLN A 470 -9.84 -15.89 17.54
N TYR A 471 -11.13 -15.63 17.62
CA TYR A 471 -12.14 -16.66 17.85
C TYR A 471 -12.30 -17.61 16.66
N ALA A 472 -12.31 -17.08 15.43
CA ALA A 472 -12.32 -17.90 14.22
C ALA A 472 -11.11 -18.84 14.19
N ARG A 473 -9.93 -18.32 14.51
CA ARG A 473 -8.69 -19.10 14.58
C ARG A 473 -8.74 -20.19 15.64
N ALA A 474 -9.20 -19.87 16.84
CA ALA A 474 -9.31 -20.81 17.96
C ALA A 474 -10.30 -21.95 17.66
N LEU A 475 -11.43 -21.64 17.02
CA LEU A 475 -12.46 -22.63 16.69
C LEU A 475 -12.30 -23.27 15.30
N GLN A 476 -11.25 -22.95 14.56
CA GLN A 476 -11.02 -23.48 13.21
C GLN A 476 -12.20 -23.18 12.26
N ILE A 477 -12.74 -21.95 12.32
CA ILE A 477 -13.83 -21.49 11.45
C ILE A 477 -13.25 -20.63 10.32
N ASN A 478 -13.73 -20.83 9.09
CA ASN A 478 -13.26 -20.06 7.93
C ASN A 478 -13.48 -18.56 8.14
N LEU A 479 -12.50 -17.76 7.71
CA LEU A 479 -12.49 -16.32 7.93
C LEU A 479 -12.22 -15.59 6.61
N LEU A 480 -13.07 -14.61 6.29
CA LEU A 480 -12.75 -13.56 5.33
C LEU A 480 -12.29 -12.32 6.09
N TYR A 481 -11.00 -12.01 6.00
CA TYR A 481 -10.40 -10.81 6.56
C TYR A 481 -10.45 -9.67 5.54
N ASP A 482 -11.40 -8.76 5.71
CA ASP A 482 -11.58 -7.61 4.83
C ASP A 482 -10.68 -6.45 5.25
N GLY A 483 -10.03 -5.87 4.25
CA GLY A 483 -9.03 -4.82 4.38
C GLY A 483 -8.33 -4.51 3.07
N THR A 484 -7.46 -3.50 3.10
CA THR A 484 -6.67 -3.12 1.92
C THR A 484 -5.50 -4.06 1.67
N GLY A 485 -5.03 -4.80 2.68
CA GLY A 485 -3.80 -5.61 2.59
C GLY A 485 -2.53 -4.79 2.36
N ILE A 486 -2.60 -3.45 2.52
CA ILE A 486 -1.55 -2.50 2.09
C ILE A 486 -1.24 -1.50 3.21
N PRO A 487 0.04 -1.28 3.59
CA PRO A 487 1.19 -2.08 3.17
C PRO A 487 1.08 -3.51 3.73
N TYR A 488 1.60 -4.50 2.99
CA TYR A 488 1.52 -5.91 3.41
C TYR A 488 2.28 -6.18 4.73
N LYS A 489 3.54 -5.75 4.81
CA LYS A 489 4.38 -5.91 6.00
C LYS A 489 4.34 -4.67 6.91
N PRO A 490 4.46 -4.83 8.23
CA PRO A 490 4.47 -6.11 8.97
C PRO A 490 3.05 -6.69 9.18
N ARG A 491 2.07 -5.82 9.42
CA ARG A 491 0.73 -6.14 9.92
C ARG A 491 0.03 -7.35 9.27
N TYR A 492 -0.08 -7.38 7.94
CA TYR A 492 -0.84 -8.44 7.26
C TYR A 492 -0.02 -9.72 7.09
N ALA A 493 1.31 -9.62 7.05
CA ALA A 493 2.19 -10.78 7.12
C ALA A 493 2.01 -11.50 8.46
N ASP A 494 2.02 -10.78 9.58
CA ASP A 494 1.82 -11.35 10.92
C ASP A 494 0.47 -12.07 11.06
N ILE A 495 -0.58 -11.54 10.44
CA ILE A 495 -1.89 -12.20 10.40
C ILE A 495 -1.78 -13.52 9.64
N ILE A 496 -1.19 -13.52 8.44
CA ILE A 496 -1.00 -14.73 7.64
C ILE A 496 -0.20 -15.79 8.41
N ASP A 497 0.91 -15.39 9.05
CA ASP A 497 1.73 -16.29 9.87
C ASP A 497 0.96 -16.90 11.02
N SER A 498 0.18 -16.08 11.72
CA SER A 498 -0.59 -16.53 12.87
C SER A 498 -1.69 -17.54 12.50
N PHE A 499 -2.32 -17.37 11.34
CA PHE A 499 -3.34 -18.31 10.84
C PHE A 499 -2.70 -19.56 10.24
N LYS A 500 -1.58 -19.42 9.53
CA LYS A 500 -0.83 -20.57 9.02
C LYS A 500 -0.36 -21.48 10.15
N THR A 501 0.16 -20.91 11.24
CA THR A 501 0.54 -21.64 12.46
C THR A 501 -0.65 -22.36 13.10
N ALA A 502 -1.85 -21.79 12.99
CA ALA A 502 -3.09 -22.41 13.48
C ALA A 502 -3.70 -23.44 12.52
N GLY A 503 -2.99 -23.85 11.45
CA GLY A 503 -3.43 -24.90 10.53
C GLY A 503 -4.28 -24.43 9.35
N PHE A 504 -4.46 -23.12 9.17
CA PHE A 504 -5.30 -22.60 8.09
C PHE A 504 -4.60 -22.68 6.72
N HIS A 505 -5.40 -22.93 5.68
CA HIS A 505 -5.01 -22.58 4.32
C HIS A 505 -5.18 -21.08 4.11
N THR A 506 -4.06 -20.38 3.86
CA THR A 506 -4.01 -18.93 3.75
C THR A 506 -4.05 -18.48 2.30
N GLN A 507 -5.04 -17.65 1.95
CA GLN A 507 -5.24 -17.13 0.61
C GLN A 507 -5.35 -15.60 0.65
N ILE A 508 -4.63 -14.93 -0.23
CA ILE A 508 -4.85 -13.52 -0.55
C ILE A 508 -5.43 -13.42 -1.96
N THR A 509 -6.50 -12.65 -2.08
CA THR A 509 -7.06 -12.25 -3.37
C THR A 509 -6.92 -10.74 -3.48
N ALA A 510 -6.04 -10.32 -4.39
CA ALA A 510 -5.85 -8.94 -4.76
C ALA A 510 -6.81 -8.54 -5.88
N VAL A 511 -7.40 -7.36 -5.79
CA VAL A 511 -8.17 -6.75 -6.87
C VAL A 511 -7.55 -5.43 -7.25
N ASP A 512 -7.28 -5.25 -8.54
CA ASP A 512 -6.73 -4.04 -9.10
C ASP A 512 -7.75 -3.33 -10.00
N ALA A 513 -7.76 -2.00 -9.95
CA ALA A 513 -8.55 -1.15 -10.82
C ALA A 513 -7.75 0.11 -11.19
N PHE A 514 -7.91 0.65 -12.39
CA PHE A 514 -7.19 1.86 -12.78
C PHE A 514 -7.52 3.06 -11.87
N ILE A 515 -6.47 3.75 -11.39
CA ILE A 515 -6.63 4.97 -10.60
C ILE A 515 -7.09 6.14 -11.49
N VAL A 516 -6.41 6.28 -12.63
CA VAL A 516 -6.73 7.11 -13.79
C VAL A 516 -6.61 6.20 -15.01
N LYS A 517 -7.48 6.39 -16.01
CA LYS A 517 -7.36 5.67 -17.28
C LYS A 517 -6.21 6.26 -18.10
N PRO A 518 -5.41 5.44 -18.79
CA PRO A 518 -4.51 5.94 -19.81
C PRO A 518 -5.29 6.58 -20.94
N GLU A 519 -4.77 7.69 -21.44
CA GLU A 519 -5.25 8.34 -22.65
C GLU A 519 -5.21 7.36 -23.84
N GLY A 520 -6.30 7.24 -24.59
CA GLY A 520 -6.42 6.38 -25.76
C GLY A 520 -6.78 4.92 -25.47
N ARG A 521 -7.06 4.56 -24.21
CA ARG A 521 -7.56 3.23 -23.79
C ARG A 521 -8.97 3.28 -23.20
N GLU A 522 -9.70 4.36 -23.39
CA GLU A 522 -11.03 4.57 -22.81
C GLU A 522 -12.03 3.51 -23.26
N ASP A 523 -11.96 3.10 -24.52
CA ASP A 523 -12.83 2.09 -25.12
C ASP A 523 -12.52 0.66 -24.63
N GLU A 524 -11.26 0.39 -24.24
CA GLU A 524 -10.84 -0.90 -23.65
C GLU A 524 -11.30 -1.03 -22.20
N LEU A 525 -11.50 0.09 -21.51
CA LEU A 525 -11.70 0.16 -20.07
C LEU A 525 -13.10 0.74 -19.78
N PRO A 526 -14.19 -0.02 -19.90
CA PRO A 526 -15.55 0.52 -19.76
C PRO A 526 -15.84 1.06 -18.35
N ARG A 527 -15.21 0.51 -17.30
CA ARG A 527 -15.44 0.96 -15.93
C ARG A 527 -14.89 2.37 -15.70
N SER A 528 -15.56 3.18 -14.89
CA SER A 528 -14.99 4.45 -14.43
C SER A 528 -13.69 4.24 -13.65
N ALA A 529 -12.76 5.18 -13.80
CA ALA A 529 -11.55 5.18 -12.97
C ALA A 529 -11.92 5.29 -11.50
N VAL A 530 -11.06 4.78 -10.61
CA VAL A 530 -11.28 4.87 -9.16
C VAL A 530 -11.48 6.32 -8.74
N ILE A 531 -10.72 7.25 -9.31
CA ILE A 531 -10.84 8.67 -8.97
C ILE A 531 -12.23 9.22 -9.32
N SER A 532 -12.76 8.93 -10.50
CA SER A 532 -14.12 9.33 -10.87
C SER A 532 -15.15 8.76 -9.90
N SER A 533 -15.01 7.49 -9.54
CA SER A 533 -15.89 6.83 -8.56
C SER A 533 -15.85 7.49 -7.18
N VAL A 534 -14.67 7.93 -6.74
CA VAL A 534 -14.48 8.65 -5.46
C VAL A 534 -15.13 10.04 -5.52
N LYS A 535 -14.95 10.77 -6.62
CA LYS A 535 -15.58 12.08 -6.86
C LYS A 535 -17.10 11.97 -6.88
N ASP A 536 -17.64 11.02 -7.63
CA ASP A 536 -19.08 10.78 -7.73
C ASP A 536 -19.70 10.41 -6.38
N ARG A 537 -19.02 9.55 -5.61
CA ARG A 537 -19.47 9.16 -4.28
C ARG A 537 -19.46 10.37 -3.33
N PHE A 538 -18.42 11.18 -3.37
CA PHE A 538 -18.33 12.39 -2.56
C PHE A 538 -19.45 13.39 -2.92
N ALA A 539 -19.69 13.63 -4.22
CA ALA A 539 -20.76 14.52 -4.67
C ALA A 539 -22.15 14.03 -4.24
N LYS A 540 -22.39 12.72 -4.25
CA LYS A 540 -23.68 12.12 -3.87
C LYS A 540 -23.91 12.03 -2.37
N THR A 541 -22.86 11.78 -1.59
CA THR A 541 -23.01 11.36 -0.19
C THR A 541 -22.25 12.24 0.81
N GLY A 542 -21.46 13.20 0.34
CA GLY A 542 -20.48 13.91 1.17
C GLY A 542 -19.34 13.02 1.67
N ARG A 543 -19.32 11.72 1.31
CA ARG A 543 -18.42 10.71 1.86
C ARG A 543 -17.52 10.08 0.81
N ALA A 544 -16.22 10.25 1.02
CA ALA A 544 -15.15 9.59 0.26
C ALA A 544 -13.91 9.46 1.12
N LEU A 545 -13.06 8.47 0.89
CA LEU A 545 -11.76 8.43 1.57
C LEU A 545 -10.90 9.63 1.13
N PRO A 546 -10.06 10.18 2.02
CA PRO A 546 -9.17 11.28 1.66
C PRO A 546 -8.33 10.92 0.44
N TRP A 547 -8.11 11.91 -0.43
CA TRP A 547 -7.39 11.74 -1.70
C TRP A 547 -6.04 11.05 -1.51
N VAL A 548 -5.23 11.57 -0.57
CA VAL A 548 -3.89 11.04 -0.27
C VAL A 548 -3.91 9.58 0.14
N VAL A 549 -4.92 9.15 0.92
CA VAL A 549 -5.06 7.75 1.35
C VAL A 549 -5.43 6.88 0.16
N THR A 550 -6.36 7.32 -0.68
CA THR A 550 -6.78 6.57 -1.88
C THR A 550 -5.59 6.36 -2.82
N VAL A 551 -4.85 7.42 -3.16
CA VAL A 551 -3.67 7.36 -4.03
C VAL A 551 -2.59 6.45 -3.43
N ASP A 552 -2.24 6.64 -2.15
CA ASP A 552 -1.21 5.84 -1.48
C ASP A 552 -1.49 4.34 -1.54
N LYS A 553 -2.75 3.93 -1.28
CA LYS A 553 -3.11 2.51 -1.33
C LYS A 553 -2.97 1.92 -2.74
N HIS A 554 -3.32 2.66 -3.79
CA HIS A 554 -3.16 2.18 -5.16
C HIS A 554 -1.70 2.08 -5.59
N ILE A 555 -0.89 3.10 -5.30
CA ILE A 555 0.54 3.12 -5.66
C ILE A 555 1.34 2.04 -4.91
N ARG A 556 0.98 1.73 -3.66
CA ARG A 556 1.66 0.69 -2.85
C ARG A 556 1.14 -0.73 -3.11
N ALA A 557 0.03 -0.90 -3.81
CA ALA A 557 -0.57 -2.22 -4.06
C ALA A 557 0.41 -3.20 -4.74
N PRO A 558 1.16 -2.81 -5.80
CA PRO A 558 2.05 -3.75 -6.48
C PRO A 558 3.22 -4.20 -5.61
N GLY A 559 3.80 -3.29 -4.82
CA GLY A 559 4.86 -3.64 -3.87
C GLY A 559 4.37 -4.60 -2.78
N SER A 560 3.14 -4.38 -2.28
CA SER A 560 2.51 -5.26 -1.29
C SER A 560 2.21 -6.65 -1.86
N PHE A 561 1.74 -6.71 -3.11
CA PHE A 561 1.47 -7.96 -3.81
C PHE A 561 2.75 -8.79 -4.04
N LEU A 562 3.82 -8.18 -4.55
CA LEU A 562 5.10 -8.86 -4.78
C LEU A 562 5.78 -9.29 -3.46
N ALA A 563 5.59 -8.54 -2.38
CA ALA A 563 6.05 -8.93 -1.05
C ALA A 563 5.26 -10.13 -0.49
N ALA A 564 3.94 -10.18 -0.73
CA ALA A 564 3.10 -11.31 -0.35
C ALA A 564 3.41 -12.57 -1.17
N LEU A 565 3.73 -12.43 -2.46
CA LEU A 565 4.12 -13.54 -3.33
C LEU A 565 5.31 -14.33 -2.79
N GLN A 566 6.25 -13.66 -2.13
CA GLN A 566 7.44 -14.26 -1.54
C GLN A 566 7.20 -14.80 -0.12
N HIS A 567 5.99 -14.66 0.44
CA HIS A 567 5.73 -15.04 1.81
C HIS A 567 5.44 -16.55 1.94
N HIS A 568 6.29 -17.28 2.67
CA HIS A 568 6.18 -18.73 2.81
C HIS A 568 4.91 -19.20 3.51
N ALA A 569 4.39 -18.42 4.46
CA ALA A 569 3.15 -18.76 5.15
C ALA A 569 1.90 -18.56 4.29
N LEU A 570 2.00 -17.92 3.12
CA LEU A 570 0.89 -17.70 2.18
C LEU A 570 0.76 -18.87 1.19
N ALA A 571 -0.31 -19.64 1.31
CA ALA A 571 -0.55 -20.79 0.44
C ALA A 571 -0.99 -20.39 -0.98
N LYS A 572 -1.85 -19.37 -1.10
CA LYS A 572 -2.37 -18.92 -2.41
C LYS A 572 -2.41 -17.40 -2.53
N LEU A 573 -1.99 -16.89 -3.68
CA LEU A 573 -2.12 -15.48 -4.05
C LEU A 573 -2.78 -15.40 -5.43
N SER A 574 -3.71 -14.47 -5.61
CA SER A 574 -4.33 -14.20 -6.91
C SER A 574 -4.51 -12.69 -7.12
N LEU A 575 -4.48 -12.27 -8.38
CA LEU A 575 -4.70 -10.90 -8.81
C LEU A 575 -5.84 -10.89 -9.83
N PHE A 576 -6.91 -10.19 -9.51
CA PHE A 576 -8.01 -9.90 -10.40
C PHE A 576 -7.94 -8.46 -10.89
N ALA A 577 -8.34 -8.24 -12.12
CA ALA A 577 -8.59 -6.91 -12.66
C ALA A 577 -10.08 -6.60 -12.59
N ASN A 578 -10.39 -5.35 -12.28
CA ASN A 578 -11.74 -4.83 -12.19
C ASN A 578 -11.95 -3.65 -13.13
N ASP A 579 -11.67 -3.87 -14.40
CA ASP A 579 -11.71 -2.82 -15.42
C ASP A 579 -12.83 -3.03 -16.45
N GLY A 580 -13.43 -4.22 -16.47
CA GLY A 580 -14.56 -4.58 -17.32
C GLY A 580 -15.91 -4.09 -16.79
N GLU A 581 -16.99 -4.67 -17.30
CA GLU A 581 -18.34 -4.38 -16.80
C GLU A 581 -18.48 -4.66 -15.30
N ARG A 582 -19.50 -4.04 -14.69
CA ARG A 582 -19.82 -4.26 -13.27
C ARG A 582 -19.91 -5.76 -12.96
N ASP A 583 -19.22 -6.18 -11.90
CA ASP A 583 -19.16 -7.57 -11.41
C ASP A 583 -18.51 -8.58 -12.38
N LYS A 584 -17.85 -8.13 -13.44
CA LYS A 584 -17.06 -8.97 -14.36
C LYS A 584 -15.56 -8.87 -14.08
N HIS A 585 -15.14 -9.25 -12.87
CA HIS A 585 -13.72 -9.43 -12.56
C HIS A 585 -13.12 -10.55 -13.43
N TYR A 586 -11.86 -10.36 -13.86
CA TYR A 586 -11.11 -11.40 -14.57
C TYR A 586 -9.74 -11.63 -13.93
N LEU A 587 -9.27 -12.87 -14.00
CA LEU A 587 -8.01 -13.29 -13.38
C LEU A 587 -6.81 -12.82 -14.24
N VAL A 588 -5.94 -12.00 -13.65
CA VAL A 588 -4.70 -11.52 -14.27
C VAL A 588 -3.55 -12.49 -13.97
N ALA A 589 -3.44 -12.93 -12.72
CA ALA A 589 -2.38 -13.81 -12.28
C ALA A 589 -2.77 -14.63 -11.04
N GLU A 590 -2.16 -15.79 -10.86
CA GLU A 590 -2.29 -16.57 -9.63
C GLU A 590 -1.03 -17.37 -9.33
N SER A 591 -0.81 -17.68 -8.06
CA SER A 591 0.39 -18.38 -7.63
C SER A 591 0.18 -19.89 -7.45
N PHE A 592 1.23 -20.66 -7.73
CA PHE A 592 1.31 -22.10 -7.55
C PHE A 592 2.62 -22.45 -6.83
N ILE A 593 2.66 -23.60 -6.19
CA ILE A 593 3.90 -24.23 -5.74
C ILE A 593 4.22 -25.28 -6.79
N CYS A 594 5.35 -25.12 -7.47
CA CYS A 594 5.76 -25.95 -8.58
C CYS A 594 7.04 -26.72 -8.28
N THR A 595 7.10 -27.95 -8.79
CA THR A 595 8.34 -28.73 -8.88
C THR A 595 9.25 -28.17 -9.98
N ASP A 596 10.51 -28.58 -9.98
CA ASP A 596 11.45 -28.20 -11.04
C ASP A 596 11.00 -28.69 -12.43
N ASP A 597 10.32 -29.84 -12.51
CA ASP A 597 9.77 -30.35 -13.78
C ASP A 597 8.65 -29.47 -14.31
N GLN A 598 7.77 -28.98 -13.44
CA GLN A 598 6.72 -28.03 -13.83
C GLN A 598 7.33 -26.70 -14.28
N VAL A 599 8.39 -26.22 -13.62
CA VAL A 599 9.15 -25.05 -14.07
C VAL A 599 9.78 -25.28 -15.44
N ARG A 600 10.42 -26.43 -15.66
CA ARG A 600 10.97 -26.82 -16.97
C ARG A 600 9.87 -26.89 -18.04
N ALA A 601 8.68 -27.37 -17.70
CA ALA A 601 7.54 -27.38 -18.62
C ALA A 601 7.14 -25.95 -19.04
N LEU A 602 7.01 -25.01 -18.09
CA LEU A 602 6.73 -23.60 -18.39
C LEU A 602 7.77 -23.00 -19.33
N HIS A 603 9.06 -23.26 -19.10
CA HIS A 603 10.14 -22.78 -19.97
C HIS A 603 10.04 -23.34 -21.40
N ARG A 604 9.77 -24.64 -21.54
CA ARG A 604 9.59 -25.29 -22.85
C ARG A 604 8.41 -24.71 -23.60
N HIS A 605 7.26 -24.57 -22.93
CA HIS A 605 6.06 -24.04 -23.56
C HIS A 605 6.21 -22.57 -23.98
N GLN A 606 6.84 -21.73 -23.17
CA GLN A 606 7.14 -20.34 -23.53
C GLN A 606 8.07 -20.24 -24.74
N THR A 607 9.11 -21.07 -24.79
CA THR A 607 10.06 -21.07 -25.91
C THR A 607 9.44 -21.62 -27.19
N ALA A 608 8.50 -22.58 -27.06
CA ALA A 608 7.80 -23.20 -28.18
C ALA A 608 6.56 -22.42 -28.67
N GLY A 609 6.17 -21.32 -28.00
CA GLY A 609 4.96 -20.57 -28.35
C GLY A 609 3.66 -21.34 -28.08
N SER A 610 3.62 -22.11 -26.99
CA SER A 610 2.46 -22.90 -26.56
C SER A 610 2.10 -22.69 -25.08
N LEU A 611 2.57 -21.61 -24.46
CA LEU A 611 2.33 -21.33 -23.06
C LEU A 611 0.86 -21.10 -22.76
N ALA A 612 0.12 -20.36 -23.59
CA ALA A 612 -1.29 -20.06 -23.34
C ALA A 612 -2.14 -21.33 -23.28
N GLY A 613 -1.86 -22.32 -24.14
CA GLY A 613 -2.49 -23.63 -24.08
C GLY A 613 -2.20 -24.35 -22.76
N HIS A 614 -0.94 -24.40 -22.35
CA HIS A 614 -0.54 -25.01 -21.09
C HIS A 614 -1.15 -24.32 -19.86
N LEU A 615 -1.22 -22.98 -19.87
CA LEU A 615 -1.85 -22.21 -18.80
C LEU A 615 -3.36 -22.43 -18.74
N ARG A 616 -4.01 -22.64 -19.89
CA ARG A 616 -5.42 -23.06 -19.94
C ARG A 616 -5.59 -24.42 -19.26
N ASP A 617 -4.73 -25.39 -19.54
CA ASP A 617 -4.77 -26.69 -18.88
C ASP A 617 -4.59 -26.56 -17.36
N ILE A 618 -3.69 -25.69 -16.89
CA ILE A 618 -3.55 -25.39 -15.45
C ILE A 618 -4.89 -24.88 -14.87
N MET A 619 -5.58 -23.97 -15.56
CA MET A 619 -6.88 -23.45 -15.10
C MET A 619 -7.98 -24.52 -15.03
N PHE A 620 -7.99 -25.51 -15.93
CA PHE A 620 -8.98 -26.59 -15.93
C PHE A 620 -8.64 -27.71 -14.92
N TYR A 621 -7.37 -28.11 -14.86
CA TYR A 621 -6.99 -29.38 -14.27
C TYR A 621 -6.27 -29.24 -12.92
N HIS A 622 -5.53 -28.15 -12.68
CA HIS A 622 -4.79 -28.00 -11.42
C HIS A 622 -5.76 -27.80 -10.24
N ALA A 623 -5.58 -28.57 -9.16
CA ALA A 623 -6.47 -28.54 -7.99
C ALA A 623 -6.54 -27.15 -7.34
N ASP A 624 -5.41 -26.45 -7.26
CA ASP A 624 -5.33 -25.12 -6.67
C ASP A 624 -5.71 -23.96 -7.62
N SER A 625 -6.25 -24.21 -8.81
CA SER A 625 -6.67 -23.11 -9.69
C SER A 625 -7.84 -22.35 -9.09
N VAL A 626 -7.73 -21.01 -9.01
CA VAL A 626 -8.79 -20.16 -8.49
C VAL A 626 -10.05 -20.26 -9.33
N LEU A 627 -9.95 -20.27 -10.66
CA LEU A 627 -11.13 -20.35 -11.54
C LEU A 627 -11.81 -21.71 -11.44
N LYS A 628 -11.03 -22.79 -11.34
CA LYS A 628 -11.58 -24.14 -11.10
C LYS A 628 -12.38 -24.20 -9.80
N ASN A 629 -11.85 -23.62 -8.73
CA ASN A 629 -12.50 -23.60 -7.42
C ASN A 629 -13.73 -22.68 -7.40
N LEU A 630 -13.67 -21.52 -8.07
CA LEU A 630 -14.81 -20.64 -8.27
C LEU A 630 -15.95 -21.30 -9.05
N ALA A 631 -15.60 -22.08 -10.08
CA ALA A 631 -16.56 -22.79 -10.92
C ALA A 631 -17.11 -24.06 -10.28
N ASN A 632 -16.72 -24.41 -9.05
CA ASN A 632 -17.01 -25.69 -8.41
C ASN A 632 -16.73 -26.88 -9.37
N HIS A 633 -15.59 -26.83 -10.04
CA HIS A 633 -15.13 -27.84 -11.02
C HIS A 633 -16.00 -28.00 -12.28
N ASN A 634 -16.98 -27.14 -12.54
CA ASN A 634 -17.80 -27.20 -13.75
C ASN A 634 -17.02 -26.67 -14.98
N PRO A 635 -16.78 -27.49 -16.02
CA PRO A 635 -15.97 -27.10 -17.18
C PRO A 635 -16.52 -25.90 -17.97
N ASP A 636 -17.84 -25.80 -18.13
CA ASP A 636 -18.48 -24.71 -18.89
C ASP A 636 -18.33 -23.38 -18.14
N THR A 637 -18.51 -23.40 -16.82
CA THR A 637 -18.28 -22.24 -15.97
C THR A 637 -16.80 -21.83 -15.96
N ILE A 638 -15.86 -22.80 -15.94
CA ILE A 638 -14.42 -22.49 -16.07
C ILE A 638 -14.15 -21.80 -17.41
N ALA A 639 -14.68 -22.34 -18.52
CA ALA A 639 -14.52 -21.75 -19.84
C ALA A 639 -15.08 -20.32 -19.91
N ALA A 640 -16.27 -20.09 -19.33
CA ALA A 640 -16.89 -18.78 -19.23
C ALA A 640 -16.04 -17.80 -18.41
N LEU A 641 -15.48 -18.23 -17.27
CA LEU A 641 -14.59 -17.39 -16.45
C LEU A 641 -13.28 -17.05 -17.18
N ILE A 642 -12.69 -18.00 -17.91
CA ILE A 642 -11.49 -17.76 -18.74
C ILE A 642 -11.80 -16.72 -19.84
N SER A 643 -12.97 -16.82 -20.48
CA SER A 643 -13.37 -15.92 -21.56
C SER A 643 -13.55 -14.46 -21.13
N ARG A 644 -13.64 -14.18 -19.82
CA ARG A 644 -13.67 -12.81 -19.28
C ARG A 644 -12.35 -12.07 -19.45
N ASN A 645 -11.23 -12.79 -19.61
CA ASN A 645 -9.94 -12.16 -19.84
C ASN A 645 -9.81 -11.77 -21.33
N PRO A 646 -9.86 -10.47 -21.68
CA PRO A 646 -9.96 -10.02 -23.06
C PRO A 646 -8.69 -10.25 -23.89
N GLY A 647 -7.56 -10.58 -23.25
CA GLY A 647 -6.26 -10.74 -23.90
C GLY A 647 -5.56 -12.04 -23.51
N PHE A 648 -6.29 -13.13 -23.33
CA PHE A 648 -5.68 -14.43 -23.04
C PHE A 648 -5.20 -15.13 -24.32
N ASP A 649 -3.97 -14.83 -24.72
CA ASP A 649 -3.32 -15.41 -25.91
C ASP A 649 -1.80 -15.54 -25.72
N GLU A 650 -1.13 -16.23 -26.66
CA GLU A 650 0.30 -16.53 -26.59
C GLU A 650 1.21 -15.30 -26.53
N SER A 651 0.77 -14.14 -27.04
CA SER A 651 1.53 -12.90 -27.01
C SER A 651 1.43 -12.15 -25.67
N ASN A 652 0.50 -12.57 -24.80
CA ASN A 652 0.14 -11.85 -23.59
C ASN A 652 0.12 -12.72 -22.32
N VAL A 653 0.75 -13.90 -22.35
CA VAL A 653 0.95 -14.76 -21.18
C VAL A 653 2.40 -14.75 -20.72
N ALA A 654 2.60 -14.93 -19.42
CA ALA A 654 3.93 -14.95 -18.80
C ALA A 654 3.91 -15.75 -17.48
N TYR A 655 5.05 -15.81 -16.80
CA TYR A 655 5.13 -16.28 -15.42
C TYR A 655 6.29 -15.60 -14.69
N GLN A 656 6.32 -15.69 -13.36
CA GLN A 656 7.47 -15.32 -12.51
C GLN A 656 7.78 -16.45 -11.53
N ILE A 657 9.04 -16.57 -11.12
CA ILE A 657 9.52 -17.65 -10.25
C ILE A 657 10.24 -17.06 -9.05
N TYR A 658 9.85 -17.54 -7.87
CA TYR A 658 10.45 -17.22 -6.59
C TYR A 658 10.81 -18.50 -5.87
N HIS A 659 12.10 -18.70 -5.64
CA HIS A 659 12.61 -19.87 -4.94
C HIS A 659 12.25 -19.82 -3.45
N SER A 660 11.84 -20.96 -2.90
CA SER A 660 11.61 -21.15 -1.46
C SER A 660 12.26 -22.46 -1.01
N SER A 661 12.44 -22.63 0.31
CA SER A 661 12.88 -23.90 0.90
C SER A 661 11.92 -25.08 0.63
N HIS A 662 10.70 -24.80 0.14
CA HIS A 662 9.63 -25.79 -0.08
C HIS A 662 9.31 -25.97 -1.58
N GLY A 663 10.20 -25.55 -2.48
CA GLY A 663 10.02 -25.60 -3.94
C GLY A 663 9.91 -24.22 -4.58
N ASN A 664 9.42 -24.17 -5.82
CA ASN A 664 9.33 -22.93 -6.59
C ASN A 664 7.94 -22.31 -6.47
N ARG A 665 7.84 -21.13 -5.87
CA ARG A 665 6.61 -20.33 -5.96
C ARG A 665 6.56 -19.69 -7.35
N VAL A 666 5.63 -20.14 -8.17
CA VAL A 666 5.42 -19.60 -9.52
C VAL A 666 4.19 -18.72 -9.52
N LEU A 667 4.31 -17.48 -10.00
CA LEU A 667 3.18 -16.65 -10.37
C LEU A 667 2.90 -16.86 -11.86
N VAL A 668 1.81 -17.55 -12.19
CA VAL A 668 1.33 -17.66 -13.57
C VAL A 668 0.59 -16.37 -13.91
N ILE A 669 0.89 -15.78 -15.07
CA ILE A 669 0.33 -14.51 -15.54
C ILE A 669 -0.47 -14.78 -16.82
N TYR A 670 -1.78 -14.63 -16.73
CA TYR A 670 -2.73 -14.83 -17.83
C TYR A 670 -2.97 -13.55 -18.65
N ASN A 671 -2.51 -12.39 -18.17
CA ASN A 671 -2.56 -11.12 -18.89
C ASN A 671 -1.33 -10.26 -18.54
N ALA A 672 -0.27 -10.38 -19.34
CA ALA A 672 1.02 -9.74 -19.11
C ALA A 672 0.94 -8.22 -19.27
N ARG A 673 0.16 -7.71 -20.23
CA ARG A 673 -0.12 -6.27 -20.38
C ARG A 673 -0.75 -5.71 -19.11
N ARG A 674 -1.76 -6.38 -18.56
CA ARG A 674 -2.41 -5.90 -17.34
C ARG A 674 -1.53 -6.02 -16.09
N MET A 675 -0.63 -6.99 -16.05
CA MET A 675 0.39 -7.09 -15.02
C MET A 675 1.41 -5.93 -15.11
N VAL A 676 1.81 -5.52 -16.32
CA VAL A 676 2.62 -4.31 -16.54
C VAL A 676 1.88 -3.10 -15.99
N ASP A 677 0.63 -2.90 -16.41
CA ASP A 677 -0.23 -1.79 -15.97
C ASP A 677 -0.32 -1.69 -14.44
N PHE A 678 -0.45 -2.83 -13.76
CA PHE A 678 -0.48 -2.92 -12.30
C PHE A 678 0.85 -2.45 -11.70
N VAL A 679 1.99 -2.99 -12.17
CA VAL A 679 3.33 -2.66 -11.65
C VAL A 679 3.69 -1.19 -11.90
N GLU A 680 3.31 -0.63 -13.05
CA GLU A 680 3.60 0.76 -13.42
C GLU A 680 2.93 1.79 -12.50
N LYS A 681 1.88 1.43 -11.74
CA LYS A 681 1.32 2.32 -10.72
C LYS A 681 2.34 2.82 -9.70
N ARG A 682 3.42 2.07 -9.46
CA ARG A 682 4.52 2.50 -8.57
C ARG A 682 5.28 3.71 -9.09
N GLN A 683 5.13 4.05 -10.37
CA GLN A 683 5.77 5.18 -11.02
C GLN A 683 4.97 6.48 -10.86
N LEU A 684 3.74 6.40 -10.35
CA LEU A 684 2.91 7.57 -10.09
C LEU A 684 3.41 8.36 -8.88
N ASN A 685 3.05 9.64 -8.84
CA ASN A 685 3.38 10.55 -7.76
C ASN A 685 2.38 10.40 -6.60
N PRO A 686 2.80 9.94 -5.40
CA PRO A 686 1.90 9.84 -4.26
C PRO A 686 1.48 11.20 -3.69
N ASN A 687 2.20 12.28 -4.01
CA ASN A 687 1.99 13.61 -3.46
C ASN A 687 1.11 14.50 -4.37
N ALA A 688 0.61 13.96 -5.48
CA ALA A 688 -0.28 14.69 -6.38
C ALA A 688 -1.59 15.03 -5.68
N SER A 689 -2.05 16.27 -5.81
CA SER A 689 -3.39 16.69 -5.39
C SER A 689 -4.43 16.60 -6.52
N GLY A 690 -4.05 16.18 -7.72
CA GLY A 690 -4.98 16.03 -8.84
C GLY A 690 -4.51 14.96 -9.82
N GLU A 691 -5.36 14.61 -10.77
CA GLU A 691 -5.07 13.60 -11.79
C GLU A 691 -3.82 13.97 -12.61
N GLU A 692 -3.73 15.23 -13.05
CA GLU A 692 -2.59 15.75 -13.83
C GLU A 692 -1.26 15.59 -13.09
N GLY A 693 -1.26 15.82 -11.77
CA GLY A 693 -0.06 15.70 -10.94
C GLY A 693 0.42 14.27 -10.73
N LEU A 694 -0.43 13.25 -10.93
CA LEU A 694 -0.05 11.84 -10.70
C LEU A 694 1.07 11.39 -11.63
N LEU A 695 1.12 11.94 -12.85
CA LEU A 695 2.15 11.59 -13.83
C LEU A 695 3.49 12.30 -13.59
N HIS A 696 3.55 13.29 -12.69
CA HIS A 696 4.81 13.99 -12.40
C HIS A 696 5.81 13.06 -11.71
N LYS A 697 6.99 12.83 -12.30
CA LYS A 697 7.98 11.90 -11.77
C LYS A 697 8.48 12.34 -10.38
N PRO A 698 8.28 11.53 -9.32
CA PRO A 698 8.93 11.77 -8.03
C PRO A 698 10.45 11.63 -8.15
N GLU A 699 11.20 12.10 -7.15
CA GLU A 699 12.66 12.00 -7.13
C GLU A 699 13.16 10.55 -7.21
N ALA A 700 12.40 9.60 -6.65
CA ALA A 700 12.69 8.17 -6.77
C ALA A 700 12.71 7.66 -8.23
N LEU A 701 12.22 8.45 -9.19
CA LEU A 701 12.26 8.17 -10.63
C LEU A 701 13.24 9.08 -11.39
N ALA A 702 14.17 9.76 -10.70
CA ALA A 702 15.18 10.62 -11.32
C ALA A 702 16.05 9.89 -12.37
N PHE A 703 16.15 8.56 -12.28
CA PHE A 703 16.87 7.72 -13.24
C PHE A 703 16.02 7.26 -14.43
N HIS A 704 14.70 7.36 -14.35
CA HIS A 704 13.82 6.80 -15.38
C HIS A 704 13.76 7.72 -16.60
N VAL A 705 14.53 7.36 -17.63
CA VAL A 705 14.58 8.07 -18.90
C VAL A 705 13.76 7.34 -19.96
N ASP A 706 12.68 7.98 -20.40
CA ASP A 706 11.76 7.50 -21.43
C ASP A 706 11.88 8.39 -22.69
N PRO A 707 12.51 7.89 -23.78
CA PRO A 707 12.62 8.57 -25.07
C PRO A 707 11.29 8.89 -25.75
N SER A 708 10.21 8.22 -25.35
CA SER A 708 8.88 8.43 -25.92
C SER A 708 8.06 9.44 -25.12
N ALA A 709 8.51 9.85 -23.93
CA ALA A 709 7.82 10.85 -23.12
C ALA A 709 7.87 12.23 -23.80
N GLN A 710 6.72 12.91 -23.85
CA GLN A 710 6.66 14.29 -24.34
C GLN A 710 7.47 15.24 -23.46
N GLU A 711 7.46 14.99 -22.15
CA GLU A 711 8.16 15.76 -21.14
C GLU A 711 8.99 14.83 -20.23
N PRO A 712 10.31 15.07 -20.03
CA PRO A 712 11.16 14.14 -19.27
C PRO A 712 10.80 14.00 -17.79
N TRP A 713 10.17 15.02 -17.19
CA TRP A 713 9.68 15.02 -15.81
C TRP A 713 8.28 14.40 -15.66
N MET A 714 7.63 13.98 -16.75
CA MET A 714 6.35 13.28 -16.72
C MET A 714 6.56 11.81 -17.07
N THR A 715 5.93 10.91 -16.32
CA THR A 715 5.85 9.50 -16.68
C THR A 715 4.69 9.28 -17.63
N ARG A 716 4.87 8.40 -18.59
CA ARG A 716 3.76 7.82 -19.34
C ARG A 716 3.34 6.55 -18.62
N LEU A 717 2.04 6.36 -18.46
CA LEU A 717 1.48 5.06 -18.10
C LEU A 717 1.05 4.37 -19.39
N GLN A 718 1.42 3.09 -19.54
CA GLN A 718 0.62 2.11 -20.28
C GLN A 718 0.41 2.37 -21.78
N ASP A 719 1.50 2.19 -22.55
CA ASP A 719 1.48 2.05 -24.03
C ASP A 719 0.72 0.79 -24.51
#